data_AF-A0A377LN27-F1
#
_entry.id   AF-A0A377LN27-F1
#
_cell.length_a   1.000
_cell.length_b   1.000
_cell.length_c   1.000
_cell.angle_alpha   90.00
_cell.angle_beta   90.00
_cell.angle_gamma   90.00
#
_symmetry.space_group_name_H-M   'P 1'
#
loop_
_entity.id
_entity.type
_entity.pdbx_description
1 polymer ?
#
loop_
_entity_poly.entity_id
_entity_poly.type
_entity_poly.pdbx_seq_one_letter_code
_entity_poly.pdbx_strand_id
1 'polypeptide(L)'
;MLSQIQRFGGAMFTPVLLFPFAGIVVGIAIMLRNPLFVGEALTAPDNLFAQIVHIIEEGGWAVFRNMPLIFAVGLPIGLAKQAQGRACLAVLISFLTWNYFINAMGMTWGHFFGVDFSAEPTAGSGLAMIAGIKTLDTSIIGAIAISGIVTAIHNRFFEKPLPVFLGIFQGTSFVVIIAFFVMIPCAWLTLLGWPKVQMGIESLQAFLRSAGALGVWVYTFLERILIPTGLHHFVYGPFIFGPAAVEGGIQVYWAQHLQAFSQSTLPLKTLFPEGGFALHGNAKVFGSVGIALAIWYTASPENRVKVAGLLIPATLTAVLVGITEPLEFTFLFISPLLFAIHAVLAATMATVMYTFGVVGNMGGGLLDQFLPQNWIPMFHNHASTVFTQIGIGVCFTGLYFVVFKTLIERLNLKTPGREESEIKLYSKADYKAARGQTTAPAAASQQVGQAAGFLQALGGAANIESINNCATRLRIALVDMAQTQSDEVFKALGAHGVVRRGNGIQVIVGLHVPQVRDQLESLMKTPLTNEQTHPDRGYIMKKFSVVIAGGGSTFTPGIVLMLLANRDRFPLRALKFYDNDGARQETIAEACKIILKEQAPEIEFSYTTDPKAAFTDVDFVMAHIRVGKYPMREKDEKIPLRHGVLGQETCGPGGISYGMRSIGGVLELVDYMEQYSPNAWMLNYSNPAAIVAEATRRLRPHAKILNICDMPIGIEGRMAQIVGLKDRKQMRVRYYGLNHFGWWTSIEDLNGNDLMPKLREYVAKHGYVPPSEDAHTEASWNDTFAKAKDVQALDPDTMPNTYLKYYLFPDYVVAHANPERTRANEVMDHREKHVFSSCPGDYRSRKILCRGAGDRRTCLLHRRSGDGDCL
;
A
#
# COMPACT_ATOMS: atom_id res chain seq x y z
N MET A 1 23.71 -12.86 18.65
CA MET A 1 23.50 -11.44 19.03
C MET A 1 23.45 -10.50 17.82
N LEU A 2 24.47 -10.42 16.97
CA LEU A 2 24.49 -9.47 15.84
C LEU A 2 23.30 -9.60 14.88
N SER A 3 22.89 -10.84 14.54
CA SER A 3 21.72 -11.10 13.70
C SER A 3 20.38 -10.69 14.33
N GLN A 4 20.26 -10.80 15.66
CA GLN A 4 19.07 -10.38 16.41
C GLN A 4 18.99 -8.85 16.49
N ILE A 5 20.12 -8.18 16.70
CA ILE A 5 20.23 -6.71 16.68
C ILE A 5 19.88 -6.18 15.29
N GLN A 6 20.37 -6.81 14.23
CA GLN A 6 20.02 -6.46 12.85
C GLN A 6 18.54 -6.70 12.54
N ARG A 7 17.95 -7.80 13.03
CA ARG A 7 16.51 -8.09 12.85
C ARG A 7 15.64 -7.09 13.60
N PHE A 8 16.05 -6.71 14.81
CA PHE A 8 15.38 -5.68 15.60
C PHE A 8 15.48 -4.30 14.93
N GLY A 9 16.67 -3.90 14.48
CA GLY A 9 16.86 -2.66 13.71
C GLY A 9 16.05 -2.63 12.42
N GLY A 10 15.95 -3.78 11.71
CA GLY A 10 15.08 -3.91 10.54
C GLY A 10 13.58 -3.79 10.86
N ALA A 11 13.12 -4.32 11.99
CA ALA A 11 11.73 -4.18 12.43
C ALA A 11 11.39 -2.74 12.86
N MET A 12 12.35 -2.03 13.46
CA MET A 12 12.22 -0.62 13.84
C MET A 12 12.13 0.31 12.62
N PHE A 13 12.62 -0.11 11.46
CA PHE A 13 12.53 0.66 10.22
C PHE A 13 11.11 0.74 9.67
N THR A 14 10.26 -0.28 9.91
CA THR A 14 8.91 -0.34 9.34
C THR A 14 8.00 0.83 9.76
N PRO A 15 7.89 1.20 11.05
CA PRO A 15 7.24 2.45 11.49
C PRO A 15 7.80 3.72 10.82
N VAL A 16 9.12 3.79 10.66
CA VAL A 16 9.81 5.01 10.23
C VAL A 16 9.65 5.30 8.74
N LEU A 17 9.27 4.30 7.94
CA LEU A 17 8.93 4.51 6.53
C LEU A 17 7.81 5.55 6.31
N LEU A 18 7.00 5.82 7.33
CA LEU A 18 5.92 6.81 7.27
C LEU A 18 6.42 8.26 7.49
N PHE A 19 7.61 8.43 8.06
CA PHE A 19 8.11 9.72 8.54
C PHE A 19 8.53 10.68 7.42
N PRO A 20 9.16 10.23 6.30
CA PRO A 20 9.58 11.14 5.24
C PRO A 20 8.43 11.92 4.60
N PHE A 21 7.33 11.24 4.26
CA PHE A 21 6.16 11.91 3.67
C PHE A 21 5.49 12.84 4.66
N ALA A 22 5.19 12.34 5.87
CA ALA A 22 4.59 13.14 6.94
C ALA A 22 5.43 14.39 7.24
N GLY A 23 6.75 14.23 7.30
CA GLY A 23 7.68 15.32 7.56
C GLY A 23 7.77 16.35 6.45
N ILE A 24 7.74 15.93 5.18
CA ILE A 24 7.68 16.85 4.04
C ILE A 24 6.36 17.63 4.05
N VAL A 25 5.23 16.97 4.29
CA VAL A 25 3.91 17.62 4.38
C VAL A 25 3.90 18.68 5.48
N VAL A 26 4.34 18.32 6.68
CA VAL A 26 4.47 19.26 7.81
C VAL A 26 5.39 20.42 7.45
N GLY A 27 6.56 20.15 6.87
CA GLY A 27 7.52 21.20 6.52
C GLY A 27 7.02 22.18 5.46
N ILE A 28 6.35 21.68 4.41
CA ILE A 28 5.74 22.54 3.39
C ILE A 28 4.58 23.33 4.01
N ALA A 29 3.74 22.70 4.83
CA ALA A 29 2.62 23.39 5.44
C ALA A 29 3.07 24.51 6.40
N ILE A 30 4.08 24.26 7.24
CA ILE A 30 4.69 25.30 8.10
C ILE A 30 5.20 26.47 7.26
N MET A 31 5.91 26.19 6.16
CA MET A 31 6.39 27.24 5.25
C MET A 31 5.23 28.04 4.65
N LEU A 32 4.17 27.37 4.20
CA LEU A 32 3.01 28.01 3.58
C LEU A 32 2.14 28.80 4.56
N ARG A 33 2.17 28.45 5.86
CA ARG A 33 1.48 29.19 6.92
C ARG A 33 2.26 30.38 7.44
N ASN A 34 3.51 30.53 7.03
CA ASN A 34 4.36 31.59 7.52
C ASN A 34 4.06 32.91 6.77
N PRO A 35 3.66 33.99 7.48
CA PRO A 35 3.33 35.25 6.85
C PRO A 35 4.52 35.87 6.10
N LEU A 36 5.76 35.55 6.48
CA LEU A 36 6.95 36.04 5.78
C LEU A 36 7.11 35.46 4.36
N PHE A 37 6.62 34.25 4.11
CA PHE A 37 6.76 33.58 2.81
C PHE A 37 5.53 33.73 1.91
N VAL A 38 4.32 33.79 2.50
CA VAL A 38 3.06 33.78 1.74
C VAL A 38 2.24 35.07 1.93
N GLY A 39 2.60 35.92 2.89
CA GLY A 39 1.93 37.17 3.20
C GLY A 39 0.82 37.03 4.25
N GLU A 40 0.65 38.07 5.07
CA GLU A 40 -0.31 38.08 6.18
C GLU A 40 -1.76 37.85 5.73
N ALA A 41 -2.16 38.40 4.57
CA ALA A 41 -3.53 38.27 4.07
C ALA A 41 -3.95 36.82 3.79
N LEU A 42 -3.03 35.99 3.29
CA LEU A 42 -3.30 34.57 2.98
C LEU A 42 -3.10 33.66 4.19
N THR A 43 -2.27 34.07 5.15
CA THR A 43 -1.91 33.29 6.35
C THR A 43 -2.77 33.63 7.57
N ALA A 44 -3.65 34.64 7.46
CA ALA A 44 -4.62 34.98 8.49
C ALA A 44 -5.51 33.77 8.85
N PRO A 45 -5.77 33.49 10.15
CA PRO A 45 -6.49 32.28 10.58
C PRO A 45 -7.90 32.10 9.98
N ASP A 46 -8.56 33.22 9.65
CA ASP A 46 -9.88 33.29 9.02
C ASP A 46 -9.84 33.13 7.49
N ASN A 47 -8.65 33.15 6.88
CA ASN A 47 -8.48 32.94 5.45
C ASN A 47 -8.61 31.46 5.08
N LEU A 48 -9.35 31.18 4.01
CA LEU A 48 -9.55 29.82 3.49
C LEU A 48 -8.23 29.10 3.15
N PHE A 49 -7.24 29.82 2.62
CA PHE A 49 -5.93 29.25 2.32
C PHE A 49 -5.23 28.75 3.59
N ALA A 50 -5.14 29.58 4.63
CA ALA A 50 -4.55 29.20 5.91
C ALA A 50 -5.27 28.00 6.55
N GLN A 51 -6.61 27.96 6.45
CA GLN A 51 -7.42 26.84 6.95
C GLN A 51 -7.14 25.54 6.20
N ILE A 52 -7.08 25.58 4.86
CA ILE A 52 -6.76 24.41 4.04
C ILE A 52 -5.35 23.90 4.37
N VAL A 53 -4.36 24.80 4.44
CA VAL A 53 -2.99 24.41 4.75
C VAL A 53 -2.89 23.84 6.17
N HIS A 54 -3.60 24.42 7.14
CA HIS A 54 -3.69 23.86 8.50
C HIS A 54 -4.28 22.45 8.52
N ILE A 55 -5.38 22.20 7.78
CA ILE A 55 -5.99 20.86 7.70
C ILE A 55 -5.00 19.84 7.11
N ILE A 56 -4.23 20.23 6.09
CA ILE A 56 -3.18 19.37 5.50
C ILE A 56 -2.05 19.13 6.51
N GLU A 57 -1.64 20.16 7.24
CA GLU A 57 -0.62 20.07 8.29
C GLU A 57 -1.02 19.07 9.38
N GLU A 58 -2.27 19.13 9.85
CA GLU A 58 -2.80 18.20 10.84
C GLU A 58 -2.77 16.75 10.35
N GLY A 59 -3.02 16.53 9.05
CA GLY A 59 -2.81 15.22 8.41
C GLY A 59 -1.35 14.76 8.43
N GLY A 60 -0.40 15.69 8.24
CA GLY A 60 1.04 15.42 8.36
C GLY A 60 1.47 15.08 9.79
N TRP A 61 0.91 15.78 10.78
CA TRP A 61 1.21 15.54 12.20
C TRP A 61 0.68 14.20 12.73
N ALA A 62 -0.27 13.56 12.05
CA ALA A 62 -0.89 12.32 12.50
C ALA A 62 0.13 11.22 12.84
N VAL A 63 1.19 11.09 12.04
CA VAL A 63 2.25 10.08 12.25
C VAL A 63 3.05 10.38 13.51
N PHE A 64 3.45 11.63 13.70
CA PHE A 64 4.28 12.04 14.83
C PHE A 64 3.49 12.01 16.16
N ARG A 65 2.22 12.44 16.15
CA ARG A 65 1.36 12.43 17.36
C ARG A 65 0.94 11.04 17.81
N ASN A 66 1.04 10.03 16.93
CA ASN A 66 0.68 8.64 17.23
C ASN A 66 1.88 7.69 17.23
N MET A 67 3.10 8.20 17.38
CA MET A 67 4.33 7.39 17.33
C MET A 67 4.30 6.15 18.23
N PRO A 68 3.89 6.21 19.52
CA PRO A 68 3.83 5.00 20.36
C PRO A 68 2.94 3.90 19.74
N LEU A 69 1.79 4.26 19.18
CA LEU A 69 0.88 3.31 18.56
C LEU A 69 1.47 2.72 17.27
N ILE A 70 2.08 3.56 16.43
CA ILE A 70 2.71 3.14 15.17
C ILE A 70 3.89 2.20 15.45
N PHE A 71 4.73 2.50 16.45
CA PHE A 71 5.82 1.61 16.84
C PHE A 71 5.32 0.31 17.47
N ALA A 72 4.27 0.35 18.30
CA ALA A 72 3.67 -0.85 18.86
C ALA A 72 3.22 -1.80 17.74
N VAL A 73 2.47 -1.29 16.75
CA VAL A 73 1.91 -2.10 15.65
C VAL A 73 2.93 -2.44 14.58
N GLY A 74 3.92 -1.58 14.30
CA GLY A 74 4.86 -1.81 13.21
C GLY A 74 5.95 -2.83 13.53
N LEU A 75 6.35 -2.96 14.79
CA LEU A 75 7.39 -3.90 15.21
C LEU A 75 7.08 -5.39 14.93
N PRO A 76 5.85 -5.94 15.17
CA PRO A 76 5.52 -7.33 14.84
C PRO A 76 5.61 -7.63 13.34
N ILE A 77 5.55 -6.64 12.45
CA ILE A 77 5.72 -6.85 10.99
C ILE A 77 7.09 -7.47 10.70
N GLY A 78 8.15 -7.00 11.38
CA GLY A 78 9.52 -7.51 11.21
C GLY A 78 9.93 -8.59 12.22
N LEU A 79 9.24 -8.71 13.36
CA LEU A 79 9.61 -9.64 14.44
C LEU A 79 8.77 -10.92 14.52
N ALA A 80 7.54 -10.93 13.98
CA ALA A 80 6.70 -12.12 13.98
C ALA A 80 7.18 -13.13 12.93
N LYS A 81 7.31 -14.39 13.34
CA LYS A 81 7.75 -15.50 12.48
C LYS A 81 6.64 -15.96 11.51
N GLN A 82 5.39 -15.76 11.89
CA GLN A 82 4.23 -16.23 11.13
C GLN A 82 2.99 -15.37 11.41
N ALA A 83 2.07 -15.33 10.45
CA ALA A 83 0.82 -14.57 10.54
C ALA A 83 1.03 -13.13 11.04
N GLN A 84 1.94 -12.38 10.39
CA GLN A 84 2.39 -11.05 10.83
C GLN A 84 1.20 -10.09 11.04
N GLY A 85 0.20 -10.11 10.15
CA GLY A 85 -1.01 -9.29 10.33
C GLY A 85 -1.82 -9.62 11.59
N ARG A 86 -1.87 -10.91 11.99
CA ARG A 86 -2.52 -11.33 13.24
C ARG A 86 -1.68 -10.96 14.47
N ALA A 87 -0.35 -11.01 14.36
CA ALA A 87 0.55 -10.51 15.39
C ALA A 87 0.38 -9.01 15.62
N CYS A 88 0.25 -8.21 14.54
CA CYS A 88 -0.04 -6.78 14.62
C CYS A 88 -1.34 -6.50 15.37
N LEU A 89 -2.40 -7.24 15.07
CA LEU A 89 -3.69 -7.12 15.76
C LEU A 89 -3.58 -7.50 17.25
N ALA A 90 -2.90 -8.61 17.56
CA ALA A 90 -2.69 -9.04 18.95
C ALA A 90 -1.89 -8.01 19.76
N VAL A 91 -0.84 -7.43 19.16
CA VAL A 91 -0.05 -6.37 19.79
C VAL A 91 -0.88 -5.11 20.00
N LEU A 92 -1.66 -4.66 19.01
CA LEU A 92 -2.51 -3.48 19.14
C LEU A 92 -3.45 -3.61 20.35
N ILE A 93 -4.21 -4.70 20.41
CA ILE A 93 -5.18 -4.92 21.50
C ILE A 93 -4.48 -5.05 22.85
N SER A 94 -3.34 -5.75 22.91
CA SER A 94 -2.59 -5.92 24.15
C SER A 94 -1.95 -4.62 24.64
N PHE A 95 -1.46 -3.78 23.73
CA PHE A 95 -0.91 -2.46 24.05
C PHE A 95 -2.00 -1.51 24.59
N LEU A 96 -3.19 -1.52 23.99
CA LEU A 96 -4.33 -0.77 24.53
C LEU A 96 -4.75 -1.32 25.90
N THR A 97 -4.80 -2.65 26.06
CA THR A 97 -5.12 -3.32 27.33
C THR A 97 -4.15 -2.92 28.44
N TRP A 98 -2.85 -2.89 28.15
CA TRP A 98 -1.82 -2.42 29.08
C TRP A 98 -2.04 -0.97 29.52
N ASN A 99 -2.37 -0.06 28.59
CA ASN A 99 -2.69 1.33 28.93
C ASN A 99 -3.98 1.45 29.73
N TYR A 100 -5.00 0.64 29.45
CA TYR A 100 -6.21 0.58 30.28
C TYR A 100 -5.92 0.09 31.70
N PHE A 101 -5.03 -0.90 31.87
CA PHE A 101 -4.60 -1.33 33.20
C PHE A 101 -3.80 -0.27 33.92
N ILE A 102 -2.87 0.43 33.25
CA ILE A 102 -2.16 1.56 33.86
C ILE A 102 -3.16 2.64 34.31
N ASN A 103 -4.13 2.99 33.46
CA ASN A 103 -5.16 3.96 33.80
C ASN A 103 -5.98 3.52 35.01
N ALA A 104 -6.54 2.31 34.98
CA ALA A 104 -7.39 1.81 36.05
C ALA A 104 -6.62 1.70 37.39
N MET A 105 -5.40 1.13 37.37
CA MET A 105 -4.56 1.03 38.55
C MET A 105 -4.06 2.39 39.03
N GLY A 106 -3.73 3.32 38.13
CA GLY A 106 -3.32 4.69 38.46
C GLY A 106 -4.45 5.53 39.07
N MET A 107 -5.67 5.41 38.55
CA MET A 107 -6.85 6.05 39.13
C MET A 107 -7.23 5.45 40.50
N THR A 108 -6.98 4.16 40.72
CA THR A 108 -7.36 3.47 41.97
C THR A 108 -6.28 3.60 43.05
N TRP A 109 -5.01 3.50 42.66
CA TRP A 109 -3.86 3.37 43.55
C TRP A 109 -2.72 4.35 43.23
N GLY A 110 -2.98 5.43 42.48
CA GLY A 110 -1.95 6.40 42.07
C GLY A 110 -1.10 6.92 43.21
N HIS A 111 -1.72 7.21 44.37
CA HIS A 111 -1.01 7.62 45.58
C HIS A 111 0.03 6.59 46.06
N PHE A 112 -0.25 5.29 45.95
CA PHE A 112 0.70 4.24 46.31
C PHE A 112 1.94 4.25 45.39
N PHE A 113 1.75 4.57 44.11
CA PHE A 113 2.83 4.63 43.13
C PHE A 113 3.54 5.99 43.07
N GLY A 114 3.07 6.99 43.83
CA GLY A 114 3.60 8.35 43.79
C GLY A 114 3.26 9.10 42.50
N VAL A 115 2.12 8.78 41.87
CA VAL A 115 1.67 9.44 40.64
C VAL A 115 0.26 9.99 40.83
N ASP A 116 0.08 11.28 40.54
CA ASP A 116 -1.22 11.93 40.58
C ASP A 116 -1.94 11.80 39.22
N PHE A 117 -2.80 10.80 39.11
CA PHE A 117 -3.64 10.62 37.92
C PHE A 117 -4.82 11.60 37.84
N SER A 118 -5.03 12.49 38.82
CA SER A 118 -6.02 13.58 38.70
C SER A 118 -5.52 14.74 37.84
N ALA A 119 -4.19 14.86 37.68
CA ALA A 119 -3.58 15.87 36.85
C ALA A 119 -3.89 15.71 35.34
N GLU A 120 -3.90 16.83 34.63
CA GLU A 120 -4.07 16.86 33.18
C GLU A 120 -2.81 16.31 32.47
N PRO A 121 -2.96 15.44 31.46
CA PRO A 121 -1.86 14.83 30.73
C PRO A 121 -1.19 15.83 29.77
N THR A 122 -0.45 16.75 30.36
CA THR A 122 0.28 17.83 29.69
C THR A 122 1.79 17.60 29.76
N ALA A 123 2.55 18.29 28.92
CA ALA A 123 4.01 18.15 28.87
C ALA A 123 4.63 18.44 30.25
N GLY A 124 5.40 17.48 30.77
CA GLY A 124 6.03 17.57 32.09
C GLY A 124 5.25 16.95 33.24
N SER A 125 3.97 16.60 33.06
CA SER A 125 3.16 15.90 34.09
C SER A 125 3.57 14.43 34.33
N GLY A 126 4.36 13.85 33.41
CA GLY A 126 4.63 12.40 33.38
C GLY A 126 3.44 11.56 32.89
N LEU A 127 2.33 12.21 32.50
CA LEU A 127 1.13 11.59 31.95
C LEU A 127 0.94 11.96 30.47
N ALA A 128 0.34 11.05 29.71
CA ALA A 128 0.02 11.24 28.29
C ALA A 128 -1.35 10.66 27.93
N MET A 129 -1.88 11.11 26.79
CA MET A 129 -3.04 10.49 26.14
C MET A 129 -2.58 9.59 25.00
N ILE A 130 -2.78 8.28 25.13
CA ILE A 130 -2.46 7.30 24.09
C ILE A 130 -3.77 6.66 23.63
N ALA A 131 -4.14 6.89 22.35
CA ALA A 131 -5.39 6.38 21.77
C ALA A 131 -6.65 6.69 22.62
N GLY A 132 -6.70 7.89 23.21
CA GLY A 132 -7.81 8.31 24.08
C GLY A 132 -7.73 7.80 25.52
N ILE A 133 -6.65 7.14 25.92
CA ILE A 133 -6.46 6.57 27.27
C ILE A 133 -5.41 7.39 28.01
N LYS A 134 -5.77 7.95 29.18
CA LYS A 134 -4.84 8.62 30.08
C LYS A 134 -3.92 7.59 30.74
N THR A 135 -2.62 7.70 30.54
CA THR A 135 -1.62 6.71 30.97
C THR A 135 -0.31 7.40 31.34
N LEU A 136 0.65 6.64 31.84
CA LEU A 136 2.02 7.13 32.04
C LEU A 136 2.68 7.41 30.69
N ASP A 137 3.34 8.56 30.57
CA ASP A 137 4.10 8.90 29.36
C ASP A 137 5.37 8.04 29.30
N THR A 138 5.25 6.88 28.66
CA THR A 138 6.36 5.93 28.43
C THR A 138 6.98 6.09 27.05
N SER A 139 6.49 7.06 26.25
CA SER A 139 6.87 7.30 24.87
C SER A 139 6.93 6.00 24.04
N ILE A 140 7.84 5.95 23.06
CA ILE A 140 8.04 4.81 22.17
C ILE A 140 8.62 3.59 22.92
N ILE A 141 9.28 3.78 24.07
CA ILE A 141 9.85 2.66 24.84
C ILE A 141 8.77 1.70 25.34
N GLY A 142 7.69 2.24 25.92
CA GLY A 142 6.56 1.41 26.36
C GLY A 142 5.99 0.59 25.20
N ALA A 143 5.83 1.23 24.04
CA ALA A 143 5.38 0.58 22.82
C ALA A 143 6.30 -0.54 22.35
N ILE A 144 7.62 -0.32 22.29
CA ILE A 144 8.61 -1.33 21.89
C ILE A 144 8.61 -2.50 22.86
N ALA A 145 8.59 -2.23 24.17
CA ALA A 145 8.64 -3.26 25.20
C ALA A 145 7.42 -4.19 25.13
N ILE A 146 6.22 -3.60 25.13
CA ILE A 146 4.97 -4.37 25.05
C ILE A 146 4.84 -5.10 23.72
N SER A 147 5.19 -4.43 22.62
CA SER A 147 5.18 -5.05 21.29
C SER A 147 6.15 -6.23 21.19
N GLY A 148 7.35 -6.11 21.74
CA GLY A 148 8.32 -7.19 21.81
C GLY A 148 7.83 -8.37 22.65
N ILE A 149 7.24 -8.12 23.82
CA ILE A 149 6.66 -9.15 24.70
C ILE A 149 5.54 -9.90 23.98
N VAL A 150 4.57 -9.17 23.43
CA VAL A 150 3.39 -9.77 22.80
C VAL A 150 3.77 -10.49 21.50
N THR A 151 4.74 -9.95 20.74
CA THR A 151 5.29 -10.65 19.56
C THR A 151 6.01 -11.94 19.96
N ALA A 152 6.71 -11.97 21.10
CA ALA A 152 7.32 -13.19 21.62
C ALA A 152 6.26 -14.22 22.04
N ILE A 153 5.17 -13.79 22.68
CA ILE A 153 4.01 -14.64 23.00
C ILE A 153 3.40 -15.20 21.71
N HIS A 154 3.17 -14.36 20.72
CA HIS A 154 2.64 -14.76 19.41
C HIS A 154 3.52 -15.84 18.76
N ASN A 155 4.83 -15.58 18.67
CA ASN A 155 5.79 -16.51 18.09
C ASN A 155 5.87 -17.86 18.83
N ARG A 156 5.47 -17.92 20.10
CA ARG A 156 5.52 -19.13 20.92
C ARG A 156 4.20 -19.90 20.93
N PHE A 157 3.06 -19.21 20.91
CA PHE A 157 1.76 -19.80 21.25
C PHE A 157 0.73 -19.78 20.12
N PHE A 158 0.98 -19.06 19.02
CA PHE A 158 0.01 -18.91 17.93
C PHE A 158 -0.42 -20.25 17.31
N GLU A 159 0.48 -21.22 17.16
CA GLU A 159 0.16 -22.56 16.62
C GLU A 159 -0.06 -23.62 17.70
N LYS A 160 -0.15 -23.23 18.98
CA LYS A 160 -0.31 -24.22 20.04
C LYS A 160 -1.70 -24.87 19.95
N PRO A 161 -1.80 -26.20 19.77
CA PRO A 161 -3.08 -26.87 19.78
C PRO A 161 -3.66 -26.85 21.19
N LEU A 162 -4.95 -26.52 21.28
CA LEU A 162 -5.75 -26.60 22.51
C LEU A 162 -6.70 -27.80 22.46
N PRO A 163 -7.13 -28.35 23.60
CA PRO A 163 -8.18 -29.36 23.66
C PRO A 163 -9.43 -28.94 22.89
N VAL A 164 -10.17 -29.92 22.34
CA VAL A 164 -11.29 -29.68 21.41
C VAL A 164 -12.32 -28.68 21.95
N PHE A 165 -12.66 -28.74 23.24
CA PHE A 165 -13.61 -27.82 23.88
C PHE A 165 -13.11 -26.36 23.97
N LEU A 166 -11.79 -26.12 23.85
CA LEU A 166 -11.16 -24.79 23.78
C LEU A 166 -10.71 -24.43 22.36
N GLY A 167 -11.09 -25.22 21.35
CA GLY A 167 -10.66 -25.03 19.96
C GLY A 167 -10.94 -23.63 19.43
N ILE A 168 -12.05 -23.01 19.84
CA ILE A 168 -12.45 -21.64 19.47
C ILE A 168 -11.45 -20.56 19.91
N PHE A 169 -10.65 -20.85 20.95
CA PHE A 169 -9.68 -19.92 21.48
C PHE A 169 -8.30 -20.09 20.86
N GLN A 170 -8.07 -21.05 19.95
CA GLN A 170 -6.75 -21.24 19.33
C GLN A 170 -6.31 -20.03 18.46
N GLY A 171 -5.02 -19.96 18.12
CA GLY A 171 -4.51 -18.90 17.26
C GLY A 171 -4.40 -17.55 17.97
N THR A 172 -4.87 -16.50 17.31
CA THR A 172 -4.79 -15.11 17.82
C THR A 172 -5.50 -14.96 19.16
N SER A 173 -6.65 -15.61 19.34
CA SER A 173 -7.43 -15.53 20.58
C SER A 173 -6.62 -16.03 21.77
N PHE A 174 -5.87 -17.13 21.62
CA PHE A 174 -5.05 -17.70 22.68
C PHE A 174 -3.89 -16.77 23.04
N VAL A 175 -3.26 -16.19 22.02
CA VAL A 175 -2.19 -15.19 22.19
C VAL A 175 -2.70 -13.99 22.97
N VAL A 176 -3.88 -13.46 22.62
CA VAL A 176 -4.48 -12.31 23.30
C VAL A 176 -4.88 -12.66 24.74
N ILE A 177 -5.41 -13.86 25.00
CA ILE A 177 -5.73 -14.32 26.36
C ILE A 177 -4.47 -14.35 27.23
N ILE A 178 -3.38 -14.96 26.75
CA ILE A 178 -2.11 -14.98 27.48
C ILE A 178 -1.60 -13.55 27.68
N ALA A 179 -1.59 -12.75 26.61
CA ALA A 179 -1.12 -11.38 26.66
C ALA A 179 -1.91 -10.55 27.68
N PHE A 180 -3.24 -10.69 27.75
CA PHE A 180 -4.09 -10.02 28.73
C PHE A 180 -3.60 -10.25 30.16
N PHE A 181 -3.35 -11.50 30.56
CA PHE A 181 -2.83 -11.81 31.89
C PHE A 181 -1.39 -11.34 32.10
N VAL A 182 -0.57 -11.29 31.05
CA VAL A 182 0.79 -10.73 31.11
C VAL A 182 0.76 -9.19 31.21
N MET A 183 -0.23 -8.52 30.64
CA MET A 183 -0.33 -7.06 30.69
C MET A 183 -0.62 -6.54 32.10
N ILE A 184 -1.24 -7.33 32.98
CA ILE A 184 -1.50 -6.97 34.39
C ILE A 184 -0.19 -6.70 35.16
N PRO A 185 0.74 -7.67 35.29
CA PRO A 185 2.02 -7.43 35.94
C PRO A 185 2.88 -6.42 35.15
N CYS A 186 2.78 -6.37 33.82
CA CYS A 186 3.48 -5.33 33.05
C CYS A 186 3.01 -3.92 33.45
N ALA A 187 1.70 -3.67 33.55
CA ALA A 187 1.15 -2.38 33.97
C ALA A 187 1.56 -2.03 35.40
N TRP A 188 1.48 -3.00 36.31
CA TRP A 188 1.93 -2.82 37.69
C TRP A 188 3.41 -2.44 37.78
N LEU A 189 4.28 -3.16 37.06
CA LEU A 189 5.72 -2.87 37.02
C LEU A 189 6.01 -1.51 36.37
N THR A 190 5.22 -1.10 35.37
CA THR A 190 5.32 0.24 34.80
C THR A 190 4.97 1.30 35.84
N LEU A 191 3.87 1.15 36.58
CA LEU A 191 3.48 2.09 37.65
C LEU A 191 4.50 2.12 38.79
N LEU A 192 5.16 1.00 39.10
CA LEU A 192 6.18 0.94 40.16
C LEU A 192 7.53 1.54 39.73
N GLY A 193 7.94 1.29 38.48
CA GLY A 193 9.28 1.58 37.97
C GLY A 193 9.38 2.91 37.24
N TRP A 194 8.38 3.24 36.41
CA TRP A 194 8.43 4.41 35.54
C TRP A 194 8.48 5.75 36.28
N PRO A 195 7.74 5.96 37.40
CA PRO A 195 7.85 7.21 38.16
C PRO A 195 9.28 7.48 38.64
N LYS A 196 10.07 6.44 38.94
CA LYS A 196 11.49 6.60 39.32
C LYS A 196 12.36 7.02 38.13
N VAL A 197 12.04 6.52 36.94
CA VAL A 197 12.67 6.99 35.69
C VAL A 197 12.32 8.46 35.45
N GLN A 198 11.07 8.84 35.69
CA GLN A 198 10.61 10.23 35.60
C GLN A 198 11.36 11.14 36.58
N MET A 199 11.52 10.74 37.84
CA MET A 199 12.34 11.46 38.82
C MET A 199 13.80 11.61 38.37
N GLY A 200 14.36 10.57 37.73
CA GLY A 200 15.70 10.63 37.15
C GLY A 200 15.79 11.64 36.00
N ILE A 201 14.76 11.71 35.15
CA ILE A 201 14.64 12.70 34.07
C ILE A 201 14.55 14.11 34.67
N GLU A 202 13.77 14.33 35.73
CA GLU A 202 13.65 15.62 36.43
C GLU A 202 14.97 16.06 37.08
N SER A 203 15.67 15.14 37.74
CA SER A 203 17.01 15.36 38.29
C SER A 203 17.99 15.78 37.20
N LEU A 204 17.94 15.12 36.04
CA LEU A 204 18.75 15.46 34.89
C LEU A 204 18.40 16.88 34.38
N GLN A 205 17.13 17.26 34.30
CA GLN A 205 16.73 18.62 33.90
C GLN A 205 17.31 19.69 34.83
N ALA A 206 17.30 19.46 36.15
CA ALA A 206 17.89 20.37 37.13
C ALA A 206 19.41 20.51 36.92
N PHE A 207 20.12 19.39 36.74
CA PHE A 207 21.54 19.40 36.41
C PHE A 207 21.81 20.20 35.13
N LEU A 208 21.12 19.87 34.04
CA LEU A 208 21.32 20.47 32.73
C LEU A 208 21.17 22.00 32.79
N ARG A 209 20.13 22.52 33.43
CA ARG A 209 19.95 23.98 33.64
C ARG A 209 21.12 24.64 34.36
N SER A 210 21.58 24.03 35.45
CA SER A 210 22.60 24.63 36.32
C SER A 210 24.04 24.55 35.77
N ALA A 211 24.29 23.63 34.82
CA ALA A 211 25.64 23.31 34.35
C ALA A 211 26.16 24.24 33.24
N GLY A 212 25.40 25.27 32.85
CA GLY A 212 25.82 26.26 31.84
C GLY A 212 26.17 25.60 30.50
N ALA A 213 27.36 25.90 29.96
CA ALA A 213 27.80 25.33 28.68
C ALA A 213 27.90 23.80 28.69
N LEU A 214 28.31 23.20 29.81
CA LEU A 214 28.30 21.73 29.98
C LEU A 214 26.87 21.19 29.94
N GLY A 215 25.91 21.93 30.50
CA GLY A 215 24.49 21.63 30.42
C GLY A 215 24.00 21.56 28.98
N VAL A 216 24.31 22.56 28.15
CA VAL A 216 23.98 22.57 26.72
C VAL A 216 24.61 21.37 26.01
N TRP A 217 25.87 21.05 26.31
CA TRP A 217 26.56 19.90 25.71
C TRP A 217 25.85 18.58 26.03
N VAL A 218 25.63 18.30 27.32
CA VAL A 218 25.00 17.04 27.77
C VAL A 218 23.57 16.94 27.24
N TYR A 219 22.82 18.05 27.25
CA TYR A 219 21.48 18.09 26.68
C TYR A 219 21.47 17.70 25.21
N THR A 220 22.28 18.35 24.36
CA THR A 220 22.29 18.07 22.92
C THR A 220 22.87 16.68 22.61
N PHE A 221 23.83 16.20 23.41
CA PHE A 221 24.35 14.84 23.30
C PHE A 221 23.25 13.81 23.57
N LEU A 222 22.52 13.96 24.68
CA LEU A 222 21.45 13.04 25.07
C LEU A 222 20.28 13.10 24.08
N GLU A 223 19.92 14.29 23.62
CA GLU A 223 18.90 14.47 22.59
C GLU A 223 19.24 13.73 21.30
N ARG A 224 20.51 13.72 20.85
CA ARG A 224 20.92 12.97 19.65
C ARG A 224 21.06 11.47 19.90
N ILE A 225 21.82 11.07 20.92
CA ILE A 225 22.17 9.64 21.14
C ILE A 225 20.96 8.77 21.43
N LEU A 226 19.88 9.36 21.97
CA LEU A 226 18.66 8.67 22.36
C LEU A 226 17.60 8.57 21.25
N ILE A 227 17.80 9.19 20.08
CA ILE A 227 16.87 9.10 18.92
C ILE A 227 16.50 7.65 18.56
N PRO A 228 17.43 6.68 18.48
CA PRO A 228 17.09 5.31 18.10
C PRO A 228 16.11 4.63 19.08
N THR A 229 16.01 5.15 20.30
CA THR A 229 15.13 4.65 21.35
C THR A 229 13.85 5.48 21.53
N GLY A 230 13.76 6.65 20.90
CA GLY A 230 12.68 7.61 21.15
C GLY A 230 12.81 8.40 22.47
N LEU A 231 13.75 8.05 23.36
CA LEU A 231 13.89 8.72 24.67
C LEU A 231 14.31 10.19 24.61
N HIS A 232 14.83 10.64 23.47
CA HIS A 232 15.20 12.03 23.25
C HIS A 232 14.04 13.01 23.54
N HIS A 233 12.78 12.61 23.34
CA HIS A 233 11.59 13.43 23.69
C HIS A 233 11.52 13.80 25.19
N PHE A 234 12.01 12.94 26.08
CA PHE A 234 12.06 13.25 27.52
C PHE A 234 13.20 14.22 27.88
N VAL A 235 14.20 14.33 27.02
CA VAL A 235 15.29 15.29 27.20
C VAL A 235 14.85 16.67 26.70
N TYR A 236 14.39 16.76 25.44
CA TYR A 236 14.11 18.06 24.83
C TYR A 236 12.70 18.59 25.14
N GLY A 237 11.69 17.72 25.25
CA GLY A 237 10.29 18.12 25.42
C GLY A 237 10.06 19.03 26.63
N PRO A 238 10.56 18.69 27.83
CA PRO A 238 10.42 19.53 29.01
C PRO A 238 11.10 20.90 28.88
N PHE A 239 12.16 21.05 28.08
CA PHE A 239 12.84 22.35 27.88
C PHE A 239 12.13 23.20 26.81
N ILE A 240 11.71 22.57 25.72
CA ILE A 240 11.13 23.28 24.57
C ILE A 240 9.66 23.63 24.78
N PHE A 241 8.89 22.72 25.37
CA PHE A 241 7.43 22.84 25.55
C PHE A 241 7.00 22.85 27.02
N GLY A 242 7.87 22.44 27.94
CA GLY A 242 7.59 22.37 29.37
C GLY A 242 8.31 23.44 30.19
N PRO A 243 8.08 23.48 31.51
CA PRO A 243 8.64 24.50 32.39
C PRO A 243 10.11 24.24 32.77
N ALA A 244 10.80 23.30 32.12
CA ALA A 244 12.12 22.88 32.56
C ALA A 244 13.22 23.92 32.28
N ALA A 245 12.99 24.92 31.43
CA ALA A 245 13.93 26.03 31.23
C ALA A 245 13.30 27.36 31.65
N VAL A 246 12.10 27.62 31.15
CA VAL A 246 11.26 28.79 31.44
C VAL A 246 9.80 28.36 31.49
N GLU A 247 8.97 29.12 32.21
CA GLU A 247 7.52 28.86 32.27
C GLU A 247 6.91 28.82 30.87
N GLY A 248 6.12 27.78 30.56
CA GLY A 248 5.54 27.57 29.23
C GLY A 248 6.50 27.06 28.14
N GLY A 249 7.79 26.89 28.44
CA GLY A 249 8.80 26.34 27.52
C GLY A 249 9.44 27.36 26.57
N ILE A 250 10.65 27.04 26.10
CA ILE A 250 11.47 27.94 25.28
C ILE A 250 10.73 28.38 24.01
N GLN A 251 9.97 27.49 23.36
CA GLN A 251 9.31 27.80 22.10
C GLN A 251 8.25 28.90 22.25
N VAL A 252 7.40 28.79 23.27
CA VAL A 252 6.35 29.79 23.54
C VAL A 252 6.98 31.08 24.05
N TYR A 253 7.91 30.98 25.00
CA TYR A 253 8.56 32.13 25.60
C TYR A 253 9.32 32.97 24.55
N TRP A 254 10.08 32.32 23.66
CA TRP A 254 10.81 33.01 22.60
C TRP A 254 9.88 33.75 21.64
N ALA A 255 8.78 33.12 21.22
CA ALA A 255 7.80 33.74 20.33
C ALA A 255 7.13 34.97 20.97
N GLN A 256 6.76 34.88 22.26
CA GLN A 256 6.13 35.98 23.00
C GLN A 256 7.08 37.18 23.21
N HIS A 257 8.37 36.93 23.35
CA HIS A 257 9.38 37.96 23.61
C HIS A 257 10.17 38.38 22.36
N LEU A 258 9.81 37.86 21.19
CA LEU A 258 10.55 38.05 19.93
C LEU A 258 10.78 39.53 19.59
N GLN A 259 9.75 40.37 19.77
CA GLN A 259 9.84 41.80 19.52
C GLN A 259 10.75 42.53 20.52
N ALA A 260 10.70 42.14 21.80
CA ALA A 260 11.55 42.74 22.83
C ALA A 260 13.02 42.38 22.60
N PHE A 261 13.31 41.13 22.23
CA PHE A 261 14.67 40.69 21.90
C PHE A 261 15.21 41.37 20.64
N SER A 262 14.39 41.51 19.59
CA SER A 262 14.84 42.14 18.34
C SER A 262 15.18 43.62 18.51
N GLN A 263 14.47 44.34 19.38
CA GLN A 263 14.68 45.77 19.61
C GLN A 263 15.81 46.08 20.61
N SER A 264 16.21 45.11 21.42
CA SER A 264 17.29 45.28 22.40
C SER A 264 18.68 45.29 21.76
N THR A 265 19.60 46.08 22.31
CA THR A 265 21.02 46.12 21.94
C THR A 265 21.91 45.30 22.89
N LEU A 266 21.35 44.73 23.96
CA LEU A 266 22.08 43.83 24.86
C LEU A 266 22.32 42.47 24.17
N PRO A 267 23.45 41.78 24.42
CA PRO A 267 23.71 40.48 23.83
C PRO A 267 22.57 39.49 24.11
N LEU A 268 22.09 38.76 23.11
CA LEU A 268 20.98 37.80 23.25
C LEU A 268 21.19 36.79 24.39
N LYS A 269 22.43 36.32 24.59
CA LYS A 269 22.78 35.41 25.69
C LYS A 269 22.57 36.02 27.08
N THR A 270 22.63 37.34 27.22
CA THR A 270 22.31 38.06 28.45
C THR A 270 20.79 38.16 28.65
N LEU A 271 20.05 38.32 27.55
CA LEU A 271 18.59 38.44 27.58
C LEU A 271 17.89 37.10 27.79
N PHE A 272 18.44 36.02 27.22
CA PHE A 272 17.83 34.69 27.24
C PHE A 272 18.87 33.56 27.14
N PRO A 273 19.64 33.30 28.21
CA PRO A 273 20.65 32.23 28.22
C PRO A 273 20.05 30.82 28.02
N GLU A 274 18.79 30.61 28.37
CA GLU A 274 18.07 29.34 28.21
C GLU A 274 17.90 28.94 26.73
N GLY A 275 17.97 29.91 25.81
CA GLY A 275 17.97 29.66 24.37
C GLY A 275 19.15 28.78 23.89
N GLY A 276 20.16 28.54 24.74
CA GLY A 276 21.21 27.54 24.48
C GLY A 276 20.67 26.11 24.32
N PHE A 277 19.62 25.73 25.06
CA PHE A 277 19.01 24.39 24.95
C PHE A 277 18.20 24.21 23.65
N ALA A 278 17.86 25.30 22.97
CA ALA A 278 17.22 25.27 21.66
C ALA A 278 18.22 25.32 20.50
N LEU A 279 19.52 25.08 20.72
CA LEU A 279 20.52 25.03 19.62
C LEU A 279 20.68 23.65 18.96
N HIS A 280 20.00 22.63 19.47
CA HIS A 280 20.12 21.25 18.98
C HIS A 280 19.73 21.07 17.49
N GLY A 281 18.95 21.98 16.91
CA GLY A 281 18.62 21.98 15.48
C GLY A 281 19.79 22.36 14.56
N ASN A 282 20.86 22.95 15.07
CA ASN A 282 22.04 23.28 14.27
C ASN A 282 22.70 22.04 13.65
N ALA A 283 22.68 20.89 14.34
CA ALA A 283 23.18 19.62 13.79
C ALA A 283 22.33 19.11 12.63
N LYS A 284 21.04 19.44 12.64
CA LYS A 284 20.08 19.07 11.59
C LYS A 284 20.32 19.87 10.31
N VAL A 285 20.74 21.13 10.45
CA VAL A 285 21.04 22.01 9.32
C VAL A 285 22.47 21.83 8.84
N PHE A 286 23.47 22.08 9.69
CA PHE A 286 24.88 22.08 9.27
C PHE A 286 25.49 20.68 9.28
N GLY A 287 25.23 19.89 10.33
CA GLY A 287 25.77 18.53 10.47
C GLY A 287 25.31 17.60 9.35
N SER A 288 24.01 17.61 9.04
CA SER A 288 23.40 16.83 7.95
C SER A 288 24.10 17.03 6.60
N VAL A 289 24.47 18.26 6.26
CA VAL A 289 25.18 18.57 5.01
C VAL A 289 26.56 17.92 5.01
N GLY A 290 27.31 18.03 6.11
CA GLY A 290 28.63 17.42 6.23
C GLY A 290 28.60 15.90 6.15
N ILE A 291 27.61 15.28 6.80
CA ILE A 291 27.37 13.83 6.76
C ILE A 291 27.05 13.37 5.34
N ALA A 292 26.10 14.04 4.68
CA ALA A 292 25.68 13.69 3.33
C ALA A 292 26.84 13.83 2.33
N LEU A 293 27.62 14.90 2.42
CA LEU A 293 28.82 15.08 1.60
C LEU A 293 29.86 13.97 1.85
N ALA A 294 30.07 13.55 3.10
CA ALA A 294 31.01 12.48 3.41
C ALA A 294 30.55 11.14 2.83
N ILE A 295 29.28 10.77 3.01
CA ILE A 295 28.72 9.52 2.47
C ILE A 295 28.77 9.55 0.94
N TRP A 296 28.41 10.65 0.29
CA TRP A 296 28.49 10.80 -1.16
C TRP A 296 29.92 10.71 -1.68
N TYR A 297 30.86 11.41 -1.05
CA TYR A 297 32.26 11.45 -1.49
C TYR A 297 32.93 10.07 -1.38
N THR A 298 32.62 9.36 -0.29
CA THR A 298 33.19 8.05 0.01
C THR A 298 32.53 6.90 -0.76
N ALA A 299 31.38 7.12 -1.42
CA ALA A 299 30.75 6.14 -2.29
C ALA A 299 31.62 5.80 -3.52
N SER A 300 31.52 4.55 -4.00
CA SER A 300 32.19 4.10 -5.23
C SER A 300 31.76 4.98 -6.41
N PRO A 301 32.68 5.33 -7.33
CA PRO A 301 32.41 6.25 -8.44
C PRO A 301 31.11 5.94 -9.21
N GLU A 302 30.86 4.66 -9.50
CA GLU A 302 29.69 4.17 -10.23
C GLU A 302 28.36 4.34 -9.47
N ASN A 303 28.40 4.55 -8.15
CA ASN A 303 27.21 4.70 -7.31
C ASN A 303 26.96 6.14 -6.87
N ARG A 304 27.87 7.09 -7.13
CA ARG A 304 27.76 8.48 -6.65
C ARG A 304 26.49 9.20 -7.09
N VAL A 305 26.04 8.99 -8.33
CA VAL A 305 24.80 9.59 -8.84
C VAL A 305 23.57 9.01 -8.10
N LYS A 306 23.57 7.70 -7.84
CA LYS A 306 22.49 7.02 -7.11
C LYS A 306 22.44 7.48 -5.65
N VAL A 307 23.61 7.56 -5.01
CA VAL A 307 23.74 8.04 -3.63
C VAL A 307 23.34 9.51 -3.52
N ALA A 308 23.68 10.35 -4.50
CA ALA A 308 23.19 11.73 -4.55
C ALA A 308 21.66 11.79 -4.64
N GLY A 309 21.04 10.93 -5.45
CA GLY A 309 19.57 10.83 -5.56
C GLY A 309 18.87 10.46 -4.25
N LEU A 310 19.55 9.71 -3.35
CA LEU A 310 19.06 9.39 -2.01
C LEU A 310 19.32 10.53 -1.02
N LEU A 311 20.55 11.04 -0.99
CA LEU A 311 21.01 11.97 0.04
C LEU A 311 20.47 13.38 -0.16
N ILE A 312 20.29 13.86 -1.40
CA ILE A 312 19.83 15.23 -1.65
C ILE A 312 18.43 15.46 -1.05
N PRO A 313 17.40 14.65 -1.35
CA PRO A 313 16.08 14.85 -0.74
C PRO A 313 16.11 14.72 0.79
N ALA A 314 16.79 13.70 1.33
CA ALA A 314 16.89 13.49 2.77
C ALA A 314 17.59 14.65 3.49
N THR A 315 18.65 15.19 2.90
CA THR A 315 19.39 16.34 3.44
C THR A 315 18.58 17.62 3.34
N LEU A 316 17.85 17.84 2.24
CA LEU A 316 16.97 19.00 2.09
C LEU A 316 15.85 18.98 3.13
N THR A 317 15.23 17.82 3.39
CA THR A 317 14.23 17.68 4.46
C THR A 317 14.82 18.01 5.84
N ALA A 318 16.01 17.51 6.15
CA ALA A 318 16.71 17.83 7.38
C ALA A 318 17.03 19.33 7.52
N VAL A 319 17.57 19.94 6.47
CA VAL A 319 18.01 21.34 6.46
C VAL A 319 16.83 22.30 6.51
N LEU A 320 15.81 22.10 5.67
CA LEU A 320 14.72 23.06 5.53
C LEU A 320 13.73 22.95 6.69
N VAL A 321 13.45 21.73 7.16
CA VAL A 321 12.35 21.44 8.09
C VAL A 321 12.85 21.01 9.48
N GLY A 322 14.05 20.41 9.57
CA GLY A 322 14.56 19.90 10.84
C GLY A 322 14.16 18.45 11.15
N ILE A 323 13.80 17.68 10.11
CA ILE A 323 13.46 16.25 10.21
C ILE A 323 14.63 15.44 9.66
N THR A 324 15.40 14.81 10.54
CA THR A 324 16.71 14.21 10.24
C THR A 324 16.69 12.71 10.02
N GLU A 325 15.63 12.04 10.42
CA GLU A 325 15.45 10.59 10.38
C GLU A 325 15.71 9.99 8.98
N PRO A 326 15.22 10.59 7.87
CA PRO A 326 15.50 10.06 6.53
C PRO A 326 16.99 10.01 6.18
N LEU A 327 17.81 10.89 6.76
CA LEU A 327 19.25 10.93 6.56
C LEU A 327 20.00 10.11 7.61
N GLU A 328 19.69 10.31 8.90
CA GLU A 328 20.38 9.64 10.01
C GLU A 328 20.24 8.12 9.92
N PHE A 329 19.11 7.62 9.44
CA PHE A 329 18.84 6.20 9.35
C PHE A 329 19.65 5.52 8.24
N THR A 330 20.22 6.29 7.31
CA THR A 330 21.12 5.76 6.27
C THR A 330 22.44 5.24 6.81
N PHE A 331 22.83 5.64 8.04
CA PHE A 331 24.07 5.18 8.67
C PHE A 331 23.89 4.67 10.10
N LEU A 332 22.84 5.06 10.82
CA LEU A 332 22.56 4.64 12.20
C LEU A 332 22.63 3.12 12.38
N PHE A 333 21.94 2.37 11.53
CA PHE A 333 21.89 0.90 11.62
C PHE A 333 23.08 0.20 10.96
N ILE A 334 23.86 0.92 10.15
CA ILE A 334 25.08 0.43 9.51
C ILE A 334 26.26 0.51 10.49
N SER A 335 26.36 1.64 11.21
CA SER A 335 27.43 1.89 12.18
C SER A 335 26.88 2.72 13.34
N PRO A 336 26.52 2.07 14.47
CA PRO A 336 26.19 2.76 15.71
C PRO A 336 27.30 3.71 16.18
N LEU A 337 28.56 3.41 15.82
CA LEU A 337 29.71 4.28 16.09
C LEU A 337 29.60 5.62 15.36
N LEU A 338 29.24 5.64 14.07
CA LEU A 338 29.04 6.90 13.33
C LEU A 338 27.93 7.75 13.97
N PHE A 339 26.89 7.10 14.49
CA PHE A 339 25.81 7.80 15.18
C PHE A 339 26.24 8.36 16.55
N ALA A 340 27.07 7.63 17.30
CA ALA A 340 27.67 8.16 18.54
C ALA A 340 28.56 9.38 18.27
N ILE A 341 29.38 9.32 17.21
CA ILE A 341 30.22 10.45 16.80
C ILE A 341 29.37 11.64 16.34
N HIS A 342 28.27 11.39 15.61
CA HIS A 342 27.30 12.42 15.28
C HIS A 342 26.77 13.13 16.52
N ALA A 343 26.35 12.39 17.54
CA ALA A 343 25.85 12.96 18.79
C ALA A 343 26.91 13.83 19.51
N VAL A 344 28.17 13.38 19.54
CA VAL A 344 29.29 14.16 20.12
C VAL A 344 29.55 15.44 19.33
N LEU A 345 29.59 15.37 18.00
CA LEU A 345 29.83 16.54 17.16
C LEU A 345 28.67 17.55 17.26
N ALA A 346 27.43 17.07 17.33
CA ALA A 346 26.24 17.89 17.50
C ALA A 346 26.29 18.66 18.83
N ALA A 347 26.56 17.95 19.93
CA ALA A 347 26.70 18.53 21.26
C ALA A 347 27.81 19.57 21.33
N THR A 348 28.96 19.25 20.72
CA THR A 348 30.10 20.16 20.68
C THR A 348 29.79 21.40 19.86
N MET A 349 29.12 21.27 18.72
CA MET A 349 28.70 22.41 17.90
C MET A 349 27.77 23.35 18.67
N ALA A 350 26.70 22.82 19.26
CA ALA A 350 25.75 23.61 20.03
C ALA A 350 26.43 24.34 21.19
N THR A 351 27.37 23.67 21.87
CA THR A 351 28.11 24.24 23.00
C THR A 351 29.10 25.32 22.56
N VAL A 352 29.79 25.13 21.44
CA VAL A 352 30.67 26.16 20.86
C VAL A 352 29.84 27.38 20.49
N MET A 353 28.73 27.19 19.75
CA MET A 353 27.80 28.27 19.42
C MET A 353 27.33 29.02 20.67
N TYR A 354 26.88 28.29 21.70
CA TYR A 354 26.47 28.87 22.97
C TYR A 354 27.58 29.66 23.66
N THR A 355 28.81 29.15 23.64
CA THR A 355 29.98 29.81 24.25
C THR A 355 30.29 31.14 23.57
N PHE A 356 30.15 31.20 22.24
CA PHE A 356 30.31 32.42 21.43
C PHE A 356 29.06 33.33 21.41
N GLY A 357 28.09 33.11 22.30
CA GLY A 357 26.98 34.03 22.50
C GLY A 357 25.72 33.73 21.67
N VAL A 358 25.71 32.65 20.90
CA VAL A 358 24.54 32.23 20.12
C VAL A 358 23.51 31.61 21.06
N VAL A 359 22.31 32.17 21.06
CA VAL A 359 21.11 31.62 21.71
C VAL A 359 19.89 31.95 20.85
N GLY A 360 18.85 31.15 20.93
CA GLY A 360 17.58 31.40 20.25
C GLY A 360 16.77 30.14 20.05
N ASN A 361 15.55 30.26 19.52
CA ASN A 361 14.72 29.08 19.24
C ASN A 361 15.14 28.44 17.91
N MET A 362 16.11 27.54 17.93
CA MET A 362 16.77 26.94 16.75
C MET A 362 16.76 25.40 16.80
N GLY A 363 15.68 24.80 17.31
CA GLY A 363 15.51 23.34 17.42
C GLY A 363 15.04 22.68 16.12
N GLY A 364 14.39 23.45 15.25
CA GLY A 364 13.86 23.05 13.95
C GLY A 364 14.80 23.34 12.77
N GLY A 365 14.24 23.35 11.57
CA GLY A 365 14.96 23.62 10.33
C GLY A 365 15.05 25.11 9.94
N LEU A 366 15.65 25.35 8.78
CA LEU A 366 15.90 26.68 8.26
C LEU A 366 14.62 27.50 8.05
N LEU A 367 13.58 26.89 7.46
CA LEU A 367 12.32 27.55 7.12
C LEU A 367 11.34 27.59 8.31
N ASP A 368 11.46 26.63 9.23
CA ASP A 368 10.58 26.53 10.41
C ASP A 368 10.98 27.52 11.51
N GLN A 369 12.27 27.55 11.87
CA GLN A 369 12.72 28.28 13.06
C GLN A 369 13.87 29.27 12.80
N PHE A 370 14.86 28.94 11.98
CA PHE A 370 16.06 29.80 11.88
C PHE A 370 15.72 31.12 11.20
N LEU A 371 15.13 31.10 10.00
CA LEU A 371 14.77 32.32 9.29
C LEU A 371 13.69 33.13 10.01
N PRO A 372 12.49 32.58 10.29
CA PRO A 372 11.38 33.40 10.76
C PRO A 372 11.46 33.79 12.23
N GLN A 373 12.13 33.00 13.09
CA GLN A 373 12.17 33.26 14.53
C GLN A 373 13.54 33.77 15.00
N ASN A 374 14.58 33.75 14.17
CA ASN A 374 15.91 34.19 14.58
C ASN A 374 16.54 35.13 13.56
N TRP A 375 16.95 34.67 12.38
CA TRP A 375 17.77 35.46 11.45
C TRP A 375 17.07 36.74 11.01
N ILE A 376 15.83 36.67 10.53
CA ILE A 376 15.11 37.85 10.02
C ILE A 376 14.80 38.83 11.17
N PRO A 377 14.15 38.42 12.28
CA PRO A 377 13.81 39.35 13.34
C PRO A 377 15.02 39.91 14.07
N MET A 378 16.08 39.13 14.24
CA MET A 378 17.27 39.52 15.01
C MET A 378 18.32 40.25 14.18
N PHE A 379 18.18 40.32 12.85
CA PHE A 379 19.23 40.86 11.98
C PHE A 379 19.63 42.28 12.33
N HIS A 380 18.67 43.16 12.64
CA HIS A 380 18.93 44.58 12.85
C HIS A 380 19.90 44.86 14.01
N ASN A 381 19.67 44.25 15.18
CA ASN A 381 20.46 44.51 16.39
C ASN A 381 21.44 43.38 16.77
N HIS A 382 21.27 42.18 16.20
CA HIS A 382 22.06 40.99 16.57
C HIS A 382 22.66 40.26 15.35
N ALA A 383 22.95 40.98 14.25
CA ALA A 383 23.58 40.42 13.06
C ALA A 383 24.87 39.63 13.38
N SER A 384 25.67 40.10 14.34
CA SER A 384 26.89 39.43 14.79
C SER A 384 26.63 38.02 15.30
N THR A 385 25.54 37.80 16.04
CA THR A 385 25.12 36.47 16.53
C THR A 385 24.72 35.56 15.37
N VAL A 386 23.99 36.08 14.39
CA VAL A 386 23.59 35.34 13.17
C VAL A 386 24.81 34.91 12.36
N PHE A 387 25.76 35.81 12.11
CA PHE A 387 26.99 35.48 11.39
C PHE A 387 27.89 34.52 12.18
N THR A 388 27.95 34.66 13.51
CA THR A 388 28.69 33.74 14.39
C THR A 388 28.12 32.33 14.31
N GLN A 389 26.79 32.18 14.35
CA GLN A 389 26.12 30.89 14.15
C GLN A 389 26.47 30.29 12.78
N ILE A 390 26.31 31.04 11.69
CA ILE A 390 26.59 30.55 10.33
C ILE A 390 28.06 30.14 10.21
N GLY A 391 28.99 30.96 10.70
CA GLY A 391 30.42 30.68 10.66
C GLY A 391 30.77 29.38 11.39
N ILE A 392 30.33 29.22 12.64
CA ILE A 392 30.56 27.99 13.42
C ILE A 392 29.89 26.79 12.73
N GLY A 393 28.65 26.96 12.26
CA GLY A 393 27.90 25.91 11.57
C GLY A 393 28.64 25.39 10.33
N VAL A 394 29.10 26.29 9.45
CA VAL A 394 29.86 25.93 8.25
C VAL A 394 31.20 25.27 8.59
N CYS A 395 31.91 25.76 9.63
CA CYS A 395 33.11 25.10 10.11
C CYS A 395 32.83 23.66 10.57
N PHE A 396 31.72 23.44 11.28
CA PHE A 396 31.29 22.11 11.68
C PHE A 396 30.83 21.25 10.50
N THR A 397 30.21 21.81 9.46
CA THR A 397 29.94 21.07 8.20
C THR A 397 31.23 20.47 7.64
N GLY A 398 32.33 21.26 7.60
CA GLY A 398 33.65 20.79 7.20
C GLY A 398 34.21 19.72 8.15
N LEU A 399 34.06 19.91 9.48
CA LEU A 399 34.49 18.94 10.48
C LEU A 399 33.75 17.60 10.36
N TYR A 400 32.42 17.64 10.23
CA TYR A 400 31.58 16.47 9.98
C TYR A 400 32.06 15.73 8.74
N PHE A 401 32.29 16.45 7.63
CA PHE A 401 32.80 15.87 6.40
C PHE A 401 34.10 15.10 6.61
N VAL A 402 35.10 15.75 7.22
CA VAL A 402 36.43 15.14 7.45
C VAL A 402 36.36 13.94 8.39
N VAL A 403 35.65 14.07 9.51
CA VAL A 403 35.53 13.00 10.52
C VAL A 403 34.78 11.80 9.94
N PHE A 404 33.61 12.02 9.32
CA PHE A 404 32.83 10.93 8.73
C PHE A 404 33.60 10.25 7.61
N LYS A 405 34.19 11.03 6.68
CA LYS A 405 34.99 10.48 5.59
C LYS A 405 36.11 9.60 6.14
N THR A 406 36.88 10.11 7.11
CA THR A 406 38.02 9.40 7.68
C THR A 406 37.60 8.10 8.36
N LEU A 407 36.51 8.10 9.14
CA LEU A 407 36.01 6.90 9.80
C LEU A 407 35.46 5.88 8.80
N ILE A 408 34.72 6.35 7.79
CA ILE A 408 34.19 5.50 6.73
C ILE A 408 35.32 4.80 5.95
N GLU A 409 36.38 5.54 5.62
CA GLU A 409 37.53 5.01 4.88
C GLU A 409 38.40 4.09 5.75
N ARG A 410 38.79 4.52 6.95
CA ARG A 410 39.69 3.74 7.83
C ARG A 410 39.07 2.47 8.38
N LEU A 411 37.79 2.49 8.73
CA LEU A 411 37.08 1.33 9.28
C LEU A 411 36.36 0.52 8.19
N ASN A 412 36.50 0.91 6.92
CA ASN A 412 35.84 0.31 5.76
C ASN A 412 34.32 0.15 5.99
N LEU A 413 33.70 1.19 6.54
CA LEU A 413 32.26 1.17 6.84
C LEU A 413 31.46 1.12 5.54
N LYS A 414 30.44 0.28 5.54
CA LYS A 414 29.60 -0.01 4.38
C LYS A 414 28.44 0.98 4.27
N THR A 415 28.76 2.27 4.27
CA THR A 415 27.78 3.34 4.05
C THR A 415 27.20 3.29 2.64
N PRO A 416 26.05 3.94 2.37
CA PRO A 416 25.40 3.86 1.07
C PRO A 416 26.35 4.17 -0.10
N GLY A 417 26.45 3.22 -1.05
CA GLY A 417 27.32 3.31 -2.22
C GLY A 417 28.75 2.76 -2.05
N ARG A 418 29.14 2.23 -0.88
CA ARG A 418 30.46 1.57 -0.62
C ARG A 418 30.43 0.04 -0.54
N GLU A 419 29.26 -0.56 -0.65
CA GLU A 419 29.12 -2.01 -0.78
C GLU A 419 29.31 -2.42 -2.25
N GLU A 420 29.93 -3.57 -2.52
CA GLU A 420 29.79 -4.30 -3.81
C GLU A 420 28.33 -4.69 -4.09
N SER A 421 27.48 -4.52 -3.09
CA SER A 421 26.11 -4.92 -3.08
C SER A 421 25.20 -3.68 -3.19
N GLU A 422 24.67 -3.49 -4.41
CA GLU A 422 23.95 -2.29 -4.87
C GLU A 422 22.86 -1.78 -3.91
N ILE A 423 22.92 -0.49 -3.57
CA ILE A 423 21.74 0.35 -3.31
C ILE A 423 21.44 1.05 -4.63
N LYS A 424 20.38 0.63 -5.32
CA LYS A 424 19.96 1.16 -6.61
C LYS A 424 18.65 1.94 -6.44
N LEU A 425 18.71 3.25 -6.66
CA LEU A 425 17.56 4.08 -7.02
C LEU A 425 17.77 4.48 -8.48
N TYR A 426 16.79 4.17 -9.32
CA TYR A 426 16.85 4.44 -10.75
C TYR A 426 16.63 5.92 -11.03
N SER A 427 17.54 6.55 -11.77
CA SER A 427 17.33 7.88 -12.35
C SER A 427 16.55 7.80 -13.67
N LYS A 428 16.01 8.93 -14.13
CA LYS A 428 15.35 9.07 -15.45
C LYS A 428 16.31 8.78 -16.61
N ALA A 429 17.63 8.86 -16.38
CA ALA A 429 18.68 8.47 -17.32
C ALA A 429 18.96 6.96 -17.28
N ASP A 430 18.89 6.30 -16.11
CA ASP A 430 18.99 4.84 -15.99
C ASP A 430 17.81 4.13 -16.67
N TYR A 431 16.62 4.76 -16.65
CA TYR A 431 15.44 4.33 -17.41
C TYR A 431 15.65 4.40 -18.94
N LYS A 432 16.43 5.38 -19.42
CA LYS A 432 16.75 5.54 -20.85
C LYS A 432 17.93 4.66 -21.29
N ALA A 433 18.95 4.50 -20.45
CA ALA A 433 20.11 3.65 -20.73
C ALA A 433 19.74 2.16 -20.80
N ALA A 434 18.78 1.70 -19.99
CA ALA A 434 18.22 0.34 -20.07
C ALA A 434 17.44 0.05 -21.37
N ARG A 435 17.08 1.09 -22.13
CA ARG A 435 16.50 0.97 -23.49
C ARG A 435 17.53 1.09 -24.62
N GLY A 436 18.74 1.56 -24.31
CA GLY A 436 19.75 1.92 -25.31
C GLY A 436 20.72 0.81 -25.69
N GLN A 437 20.76 -0.30 -24.95
CA GLN A 437 21.69 -1.40 -25.23
C GLN A 437 21.07 -2.78 -24.97
N THR A 438 20.26 -3.24 -25.93
CA THR A 438 20.22 -4.66 -26.32
C THR A 438 19.62 -4.75 -27.73
N THR A 439 20.44 -4.50 -28.74
CA THR A 439 20.29 -5.12 -30.05
C THR A 439 20.99 -6.48 -30.00
N ALA A 440 20.26 -7.53 -29.60
CA ALA A 440 20.47 -8.92 -30.02
C ALA A 440 19.26 -9.79 -29.59
N PRO A 441 18.71 -10.63 -30.48
CA PRO A 441 17.48 -11.38 -30.23
C PRO A 441 17.75 -12.62 -29.38
N ALA A 442 17.15 -12.71 -28.19
CA ALA A 442 17.14 -13.94 -27.40
C ALA A 442 15.77 -14.62 -27.53
N ALA A 443 15.81 -15.82 -28.12
CA ALA A 443 14.69 -16.68 -28.40
C ALA A 443 14.02 -17.23 -27.13
N ALA A 444 12.71 -17.47 -27.26
CA ALA A 444 11.84 -18.38 -26.51
C ALA A 444 12.38 -19.04 -25.23
N SER A 445 11.87 -18.62 -24.07
CA SER A 445 11.45 -19.54 -23.00
C SER A 445 10.55 -18.79 -21.99
N GLN A 446 9.28 -19.16 -22.02
CA GLN A 446 8.23 -18.68 -21.13
C GLN A 446 7.75 -19.89 -20.32
N GLN A 447 8.15 -20.03 -19.05
CA GLN A 447 7.44 -20.79 -18.01
C GLN A 447 8.28 -20.79 -16.72
N VAL A 448 7.61 -20.74 -15.57
CA VAL A 448 8.13 -20.55 -14.20
C VAL A 448 8.35 -19.08 -13.81
N GLY A 449 7.45 -18.57 -12.96
CA GLY A 449 7.61 -17.25 -12.34
C GLY A 449 8.84 -17.21 -11.44
N GLN A 450 9.49 -16.05 -11.35
CA GLN A 450 10.76 -15.82 -10.65
C GLN A 450 10.86 -16.48 -9.25
N ALA A 451 9.81 -16.39 -8.42
CA ALA A 451 9.77 -17.02 -7.09
C ALA A 451 9.80 -18.56 -7.13
N ALA A 452 9.06 -19.17 -8.08
CA ALA A 452 9.07 -20.62 -8.27
C ALA A 452 10.40 -21.12 -8.83
N GLY A 453 11.02 -20.33 -9.72
CA GLY A 453 12.35 -20.62 -10.24
C GLY A 453 13.40 -20.57 -9.12
N PHE A 454 13.34 -19.56 -8.25
CA PHE A 454 14.22 -19.50 -7.08
C PHE A 454 13.99 -20.66 -6.11
N LEU A 455 12.73 -21.04 -5.84
CA LEU A 455 12.45 -22.18 -4.97
C LEU A 455 13.09 -23.48 -5.50
N GLN A 456 13.00 -23.72 -6.81
CA GLN A 456 13.62 -24.89 -7.44
C GLN A 456 15.15 -24.80 -7.45
N ALA A 457 15.71 -23.61 -7.72
CA ALA A 457 17.15 -23.37 -7.68
C ALA A 457 17.73 -23.48 -6.26
N LEU A 458 16.92 -23.31 -5.21
CA LEU A 458 17.31 -23.47 -3.80
C LEU A 458 17.28 -24.93 -3.31
N GLY A 459 16.86 -25.89 -4.14
CA GLY A 459 16.69 -27.29 -3.73
C GLY A 459 15.30 -27.61 -3.16
N GLY A 460 14.31 -26.75 -3.38
CA GLY A 460 12.93 -26.95 -2.96
C GLY A 460 12.63 -26.48 -1.52
N ALA A 461 11.34 -26.55 -1.15
CA ALA A 461 10.86 -26.02 0.13
C ALA A 461 11.47 -26.72 1.36
N ALA A 462 11.76 -28.02 1.25
CA ALA A 462 12.34 -28.82 2.32
C ALA A 462 13.81 -28.43 2.63
N ASN A 463 14.51 -27.80 1.69
CA ASN A 463 15.88 -27.35 1.89
C ASN A 463 15.97 -25.95 2.53
N ILE A 464 14.84 -25.25 2.71
CA ILE A 464 14.79 -23.89 3.27
C ILE A 464 14.48 -23.96 4.77
N GLU A 465 15.47 -23.63 5.60
CA GLU A 465 15.30 -23.52 7.07
C GLU A 465 14.58 -22.23 7.46
N SER A 466 14.96 -21.10 6.85
CA SER A 466 14.25 -19.84 7.01
C SER A 466 14.43 -18.91 5.82
N ILE A 467 13.39 -18.14 5.52
CA ILE A 467 13.41 -17.12 4.48
C ILE A 467 13.07 -15.75 5.08
N ASN A 468 13.85 -14.74 4.71
CA ASN A 468 13.62 -13.36 5.08
C ASN A 468 14.05 -12.46 3.91
N ASN A 469 13.85 -11.15 4.00
CA ASN A 469 14.31 -10.23 2.98
C ASN A 469 14.77 -8.89 3.59
N CYS A 470 15.72 -8.24 2.93
CA CYS A 470 15.95 -6.80 3.08
C CYS A 470 15.24 -6.04 1.95
N ALA A 471 15.58 -4.78 1.72
CA ALA A 471 14.96 -3.98 0.65
C ALA A 471 15.19 -4.54 -0.77
N THR A 472 16.29 -5.28 -1.00
CA THR A 472 16.66 -5.74 -2.35
C THR A 472 17.04 -7.21 -2.46
N ARG A 473 17.13 -7.95 -1.35
CA ARG A 473 17.65 -9.33 -1.35
C ARG A 473 16.78 -10.26 -0.52
N LEU A 474 16.60 -11.48 -1.02
CA LEU A 474 16.17 -12.61 -0.22
C LEU A 474 17.37 -13.07 0.60
N ARG A 475 17.14 -13.31 1.89
CA ARG A 475 18.10 -13.89 2.82
C ARG A 475 17.55 -15.23 3.25
N ILE A 476 18.17 -16.30 2.77
CA ILE A 476 17.68 -17.66 2.95
C ILE A 476 18.74 -18.45 3.70
N ALA A 477 18.34 -19.05 4.82
CA ALA A 477 19.12 -20.08 5.49
C ALA A 477 18.65 -21.43 4.98
N LEU A 478 19.59 -22.26 4.55
CA LEU A 478 19.33 -23.58 3.98
C LEU A 478 19.75 -24.68 4.96
N VAL A 479 19.10 -25.84 4.83
CA VAL A 479 19.51 -27.06 5.51
C VAL A 479 20.83 -27.57 4.92
N ASP A 480 20.95 -27.55 3.60
CA ASP A 480 22.14 -27.98 2.86
C ASP A 480 22.40 -27.10 1.63
N MET A 481 23.56 -26.43 1.63
CA MET A 481 23.98 -25.57 0.51
C MET A 481 24.27 -26.37 -0.77
N ALA A 482 24.64 -27.66 -0.68
CA ALA A 482 25.00 -28.48 -1.84
C ALA A 482 23.82 -28.78 -2.78
N GLN A 483 22.57 -28.67 -2.28
CA GLN A 483 21.36 -28.91 -3.06
C GLN A 483 20.91 -27.70 -3.91
N THR A 484 21.68 -26.61 -3.88
CA THR A 484 21.38 -25.40 -4.65
C THR A 484 22.04 -25.42 -6.02
N GLN A 485 21.38 -24.82 -7.02
CA GLN A 485 21.91 -24.66 -8.38
C GLN A 485 22.94 -23.53 -8.47
N SER A 486 23.62 -23.39 -9.61
CA SER A 486 24.69 -22.40 -9.81
C SER A 486 24.17 -20.96 -9.82
N ASP A 487 25.06 -20.00 -9.58
CA ASP A 487 24.71 -18.57 -9.56
C ASP A 487 24.21 -18.07 -10.93
N GLU A 488 24.63 -18.70 -12.04
CA GLU A 488 24.12 -18.37 -13.37
C GLU A 488 22.62 -18.67 -13.49
N VAL A 489 22.14 -19.77 -12.88
CA VAL A 489 20.71 -20.14 -12.90
C VAL A 489 19.87 -19.09 -12.19
N PHE A 490 20.29 -18.66 -11.01
CA PHE A 490 19.60 -17.57 -10.30
C PHE A 490 19.61 -16.27 -11.11
N LYS A 491 20.71 -15.94 -11.79
CA LYS A 491 20.78 -14.76 -12.66
C LYS A 491 19.84 -14.86 -13.86
N ALA A 492 19.76 -16.03 -14.50
CA ALA A 492 18.84 -16.31 -15.60
C ALA A 492 17.36 -16.19 -15.16
N LEU A 493 17.07 -16.52 -13.90
CA LEU A 493 15.76 -16.35 -13.27
C LEU A 493 15.49 -14.91 -12.80
N GLY A 494 16.36 -13.95 -13.16
CA GLY A 494 16.19 -12.53 -12.89
C GLY A 494 16.76 -12.07 -11.55
N ALA A 495 17.65 -12.84 -10.91
CA ALA A 495 18.48 -12.30 -9.84
C ALA A 495 19.58 -11.40 -10.42
N HIS A 496 19.82 -10.25 -9.80
CA HIS A 496 20.95 -9.39 -10.13
C HIS A 496 22.28 -9.95 -9.60
N GLY A 497 22.24 -10.88 -8.64
CA GLY A 497 23.41 -11.55 -8.09
C GLY A 497 23.05 -12.54 -6.99
N VAL A 498 24.01 -13.39 -6.63
CA VAL A 498 23.88 -14.39 -5.56
C VAL A 498 25.13 -14.32 -4.67
N VAL A 499 24.95 -14.39 -3.37
CA VAL A 499 26.05 -14.43 -2.40
C VAL A 499 25.87 -15.63 -1.48
N ARG A 500 26.92 -16.46 -1.34
CA ARG A 500 26.90 -17.68 -0.52
C ARG A 500 27.89 -17.58 0.63
N ARG A 501 27.47 -17.98 1.83
CA ARG A 501 28.34 -18.05 3.01
C ARG A 501 27.85 -19.13 3.97
N GLY A 502 28.60 -20.23 4.09
CA GLY A 502 28.15 -21.41 4.84
C GLY A 502 26.83 -21.94 4.27
N ASN A 503 25.84 -22.15 5.13
CA ASN A 503 24.47 -22.54 4.74
C ASN A 503 23.55 -21.34 4.44
N GLY A 504 24.07 -20.10 4.42
CA GLY A 504 23.31 -18.91 4.05
C GLY A 504 23.49 -18.54 2.59
N ILE A 505 22.38 -18.35 1.86
CA ILE A 505 22.36 -17.81 0.49
C ILE A 505 21.57 -16.51 0.45
N GLN A 506 22.09 -15.52 -0.27
CA GLN A 506 21.40 -14.27 -0.54
C GLN A 506 21.16 -14.13 -2.04
N VAL A 507 19.90 -14.05 -2.45
CA VAL A 507 19.50 -13.83 -3.86
C VAL A 507 19.12 -12.37 -4.01
N ILE A 508 19.84 -11.64 -4.85
CA ILE A 508 19.63 -10.20 -5.08
C ILE A 508 18.57 -10.04 -6.17
N VAL A 509 17.41 -9.47 -5.84
CA VAL A 509 16.23 -9.44 -6.71
C VAL A 509 15.83 -8.01 -7.08
N GLY A 510 16.03 -7.04 -6.18
CA GLY A 510 15.58 -5.65 -6.34
C GLY A 510 14.44 -5.26 -5.41
N LEU A 511 13.87 -4.07 -5.57
CA LEU A 511 12.89 -3.48 -4.63
C LEU A 511 11.59 -4.27 -4.49
N HIS A 512 11.29 -5.16 -5.43
CA HIS A 512 10.13 -6.05 -5.36
C HIS A 512 10.40 -7.36 -4.59
N VAL A 513 11.53 -7.45 -3.88
CA VAL A 513 11.87 -8.64 -3.10
C VAL A 513 10.88 -9.00 -1.98
N PRO A 514 10.15 -8.07 -1.32
CA PRO A 514 9.09 -8.46 -0.40
C PRO A 514 8.00 -9.28 -1.09
N GLN A 515 7.61 -8.90 -2.31
CA GLN A 515 6.62 -9.63 -3.11
C GLN A 515 7.15 -11.00 -3.54
N VAL A 516 8.44 -11.11 -3.89
CA VAL A 516 9.06 -12.40 -4.23
C VAL A 516 9.17 -13.31 -3.02
N ARG A 517 9.47 -12.76 -1.83
CA ARG A 517 9.43 -13.51 -0.56
C ARG A 517 8.04 -14.05 -0.28
N ASP A 518 7.02 -13.20 -0.38
CA ASP A 518 5.63 -13.58 -0.10
C ASP A 518 5.15 -14.69 -1.04
N GLN A 519 5.56 -14.63 -2.32
CA GLN A 519 5.31 -15.70 -3.30
C GLN A 519 6.07 -16.99 -2.96
N LEU A 520 7.35 -16.90 -2.57
CA LEU A 520 8.15 -18.05 -2.12
C LEU A 520 7.54 -18.72 -0.89
N GLU A 521 7.15 -17.96 0.12
CA GLU A 521 6.47 -18.49 1.32
C GLU A 521 5.12 -19.13 0.98
N SER A 522 4.36 -18.54 0.06
CA SER A 522 3.10 -19.13 -0.42
C SER A 522 3.35 -20.46 -1.15
N LEU A 523 4.41 -20.55 -1.95
CA LEU A 523 4.81 -21.76 -2.66
C LEU A 523 5.30 -22.85 -1.69
N MET A 524 6.02 -22.47 -0.62
CA MET A 524 6.47 -23.40 0.43
C MET A 524 5.31 -23.96 1.28
N LYS A 525 4.22 -23.20 1.45
CA LYS A 525 3.03 -23.62 2.21
C LYS A 525 2.06 -24.47 1.39
N THR A 526 2.22 -24.52 0.08
CA THR A 526 1.43 -25.38 -0.79
C THR A 526 2.10 -26.76 -0.81
N PRO A 527 1.45 -27.85 -0.37
CA PRO A 527 2.04 -29.17 -0.45
C PRO A 527 2.32 -29.48 -1.92
N LEU A 528 3.60 -29.62 -2.27
CA LEU A 528 4.00 -30.22 -3.54
C LEU A 528 3.52 -31.68 -3.47
N THR A 529 2.43 -31.98 -4.15
CA THR A 529 2.11 -33.37 -4.49
C THR A 529 3.31 -33.92 -5.27
N ASN A 530 3.99 -34.91 -4.70
CA ASN A 530 5.09 -35.65 -5.29
C ASN A 530 4.65 -36.28 -6.62
N GLU A 531 4.79 -35.54 -7.72
CA GLU A 531 4.92 -36.10 -9.06
C GLU A 531 5.83 -35.17 -9.87
N GLN A 532 7.16 -35.38 -9.78
CA GLN A 532 8.09 -35.05 -10.86
C GLN A 532 9.52 -35.53 -10.53
N THR A 533 9.74 -36.84 -10.66
CA THR A 533 11.03 -37.39 -11.12
C THR A 533 10.79 -38.68 -11.90
N HIS A 534 10.43 -38.55 -13.18
CA HIS A 534 10.69 -39.59 -14.18
C HIS A 534 10.82 -38.93 -15.57
N PRO A 535 11.99 -39.01 -16.23
CA PRO A 535 12.11 -38.61 -17.62
C PRO A 535 11.50 -39.73 -18.47
N ASP A 536 10.36 -39.46 -19.13
CA ASP A 536 9.85 -40.15 -20.35
C ASP A 536 8.32 -40.13 -20.52
N ARG A 537 7.56 -39.20 -19.91
CA ARG A 537 6.15 -38.99 -20.29
C ARG A 537 5.82 -37.51 -20.46
N GLY A 538 5.26 -37.18 -21.63
CA GLY A 538 4.92 -35.82 -22.04
C GLY A 538 4.05 -35.08 -21.02
N TYR A 539 4.31 -33.78 -20.85
CA TYR A 539 3.57 -32.89 -19.97
C TYR A 539 2.06 -32.94 -20.26
N ILE A 540 1.28 -33.50 -19.34
CA ILE A 540 -0.18 -33.40 -19.37
C ILE A 540 -0.56 -32.10 -18.66
N MET A 541 -1.00 -31.09 -19.40
CA MET A 541 -1.56 -29.87 -18.81
C MET A 541 -2.79 -30.21 -17.95
N LYS A 542 -2.84 -29.69 -16.72
CA LYS A 542 -3.97 -29.88 -15.80
C LYS A 542 -5.28 -29.43 -16.49
N LYS A 543 -6.25 -30.33 -16.58
CA LYS A 543 -7.59 -30.04 -17.09
C LYS A 543 -8.52 -29.60 -15.96
N PHE A 544 -9.39 -28.63 -16.22
CA PHE A 544 -10.28 -28.03 -15.22
C PHE A 544 -11.73 -28.53 -15.34
N SER A 545 -12.42 -28.59 -14.21
CA SER A 545 -13.87 -28.77 -14.14
C SER A 545 -14.55 -27.43 -13.85
N VAL A 546 -15.53 -27.07 -14.66
CA VAL A 546 -16.23 -25.78 -14.57
C VAL A 546 -17.73 -26.02 -14.44
N VAL A 547 -18.40 -25.28 -13.56
CA VAL A 547 -19.85 -25.13 -13.59
C VAL A 547 -20.24 -23.70 -13.94
N ILE A 548 -21.17 -23.54 -14.89
CA ILE A 548 -21.79 -22.26 -15.24
C ILE A 548 -23.10 -22.16 -14.46
N ALA A 549 -23.17 -21.23 -13.50
CA ALA A 549 -24.37 -20.95 -12.72
C ALA A 549 -25.17 -19.81 -13.38
N GLY A 550 -26.36 -20.14 -13.87
CA GLY A 550 -27.16 -19.36 -14.82
C GLY A 550 -27.19 -19.97 -16.23
N GLY A 551 -27.16 -21.31 -16.34
CA GLY A 551 -27.07 -22.04 -17.61
C GLY A 551 -28.11 -21.63 -18.65
N GLY A 552 -29.32 -21.23 -18.24
CA GLY A 552 -30.39 -20.72 -19.10
C GLY A 552 -30.19 -19.29 -19.62
N SER A 553 -29.02 -18.68 -19.39
CA SER A 553 -28.65 -17.38 -19.94
C SER A 553 -28.49 -17.43 -21.46
N THR A 554 -28.96 -16.39 -22.15
CA THR A 554 -28.76 -16.22 -23.60
C THR A 554 -27.28 -16.04 -23.98
N PHE A 555 -26.40 -15.78 -23.00
CA PHE A 555 -24.96 -15.65 -23.22
C PHE A 555 -24.20 -16.98 -23.07
N THR A 556 -24.80 -18.02 -22.48
CA THR A 556 -24.13 -19.31 -22.24
C THR A 556 -23.55 -19.91 -23.52
N PRO A 557 -24.26 -19.97 -24.67
CA PRO A 557 -23.68 -20.53 -25.90
C PRO A 557 -22.42 -19.79 -26.36
N GLY A 558 -22.41 -18.45 -26.27
CA GLY A 558 -21.26 -17.64 -26.62
C GLY A 558 -20.06 -17.86 -25.68
N ILE A 559 -20.33 -18.02 -24.38
CA ILE A 559 -19.30 -18.36 -23.39
C ILE A 559 -18.72 -19.76 -23.64
N VAL A 560 -19.56 -20.74 -23.99
CA VAL A 560 -19.11 -22.10 -24.33
C VAL A 560 -18.19 -22.08 -25.55
N LEU A 561 -18.58 -21.39 -26.62
CA LEU A 561 -17.74 -21.21 -27.80
C LEU A 561 -16.42 -20.51 -27.46
N MET A 562 -16.44 -19.53 -26.55
CA MET A 562 -15.22 -18.88 -26.06
C MET A 562 -14.33 -19.87 -25.29
N LEU A 563 -14.88 -20.68 -24.39
CA LEU A 563 -14.12 -21.70 -23.67
C LEU A 563 -13.49 -22.72 -24.63
N LEU A 564 -14.25 -23.18 -25.63
CA LEU A 564 -13.78 -24.10 -26.65
C LEU A 564 -12.62 -23.53 -27.49
N ALA A 565 -12.69 -22.24 -27.82
CA ALA A 565 -11.64 -21.54 -28.56
C ALA A 565 -10.38 -21.25 -27.72
N ASN A 566 -10.42 -21.44 -26.39
CA ASN A 566 -9.33 -21.13 -25.47
C ASN A 566 -8.82 -22.37 -24.71
N ARG A 567 -9.09 -23.57 -25.21
CA ARG A 567 -8.65 -24.85 -24.62
C ARG A 567 -7.13 -25.01 -24.57
N ASP A 568 -6.41 -24.33 -25.46
CA ASP A 568 -4.95 -24.28 -25.50
C ASP A 568 -4.34 -23.72 -24.20
N ARG A 569 -5.04 -22.78 -23.55
CA ARG A 569 -4.60 -22.14 -22.30
C ARG A 569 -5.47 -22.48 -21.08
N PHE A 570 -6.69 -22.95 -21.29
CA PHE A 570 -7.62 -23.34 -20.24
C PHE A 570 -8.34 -24.65 -20.61
N PRO A 571 -7.63 -25.78 -20.58
CA PRO A 571 -8.19 -27.07 -21.02
C PRO A 571 -9.25 -27.55 -20.02
N LEU A 572 -10.38 -28.03 -20.54
CA LEU A 572 -11.48 -28.54 -19.73
C LEU A 572 -11.51 -30.07 -19.72
N ARG A 573 -11.80 -30.67 -18.57
CA ARG A 573 -12.20 -32.08 -18.46
C ARG A 573 -13.72 -32.22 -18.32
N ALA A 574 -14.37 -31.25 -17.67
CA ALA A 574 -15.80 -31.26 -17.43
C ALA A 574 -16.38 -29.85 -17.50
N LEU A 575 -17.58 -29.73 -18.06
CA LEU A 575 -18.38 -28.52 -18.09
C LEU A 575 -19.80 -28.85 -17.66
N LYS A 576 -20.30 -28.18 -16.62
CA LYS A 576 -21.64 -28.40 -16.08
C LYS A 576 -22.46 -27.13 -16.12
N PHE A 577 -23.76 -27.23 -16.38
CA PHE A 577 -24.68 -26.10 -16.22
C PHE A 577 -25.57 -26.29 -15.01
N TYR A 578 -25.76 -25.19 -14.28
CA TYR A 578 -26.70 -25.08 -13.18
C TYR A 578 -27.63 -23.90 -13.39
N ASP A 579 -28.92 -24.11 -13.18
CA ASP A 579 -29.94 -23.06 -13.17
C ASP A 579 -31.09 -23.50 -12.28
N ASN A 580 -31.82 -22.56 -11.71
CA ASN A 580 -33.04 -22.86 -10.94
C ASN A 580 -34.29 -22.90 -11.82
N ASP A 581 -34.18 -22.52 -13.10
CA ASP A 581 -35.20 -22.66 -14.14
C ASP A 581 -34.82 -23.79 -15.12
N GLY A 582 -35.23 -25.01 -14.80
CA GLY A 582 -34.86 -26.21 -15.56
C GLY A 582 -35.30 -26.18 -17.02
N ALA A 583 -36.56 -25.80 -17.29
CA ALA A 583 -37.11 -25.77 -18.64
C ALA A 583 -36.40 -24.73 -19.52
N ARG A 584 -36.06 -23.57 -18.97
CA ARG A 584 -35.27 -22.56 -19.68
C ARG A 584 -33.84 -23.06 -19.96
N GLN A 585 -33.20 -23.69 -18.98
CA GLN A 585 -31.85 -24.23 -19.13
C GLN A 585 -31.79 -25.35 -20.16
N GLU A 586 -32.76 -26.26 -20.19
CA GLU A 586 -32.80 -27.42 -21.09
C GLU A 586 -32.61 -27.02 -22.55
N THR A 587 -33.31 -25.99 -23.02
CA THR A 587 -33.18 -25.50 -24.41
C THR A 587 -31.75 -25.07 -24.74
N ILE A 588 -31.09 -24.35 -23.82
CA ILE A 588 -29.72 -23.87 -24.01
C ILE A 588 -28.71 -25.01 -23.87
N ALA A 589 -28.93 -25.91 -22.91
CA ALA A 589 -28.03 -27.00 -22.59
C ALA A 589 -28.00 -28.05 -23.70
N GLU A 590 -29.15 -28.44 -24.25
CA GLU A 590 -29.21 -29.39 -25.37
C GLU A 590 -28.55 -28.82 -26.63
N ALA A 591 -28.69 -27.52 -26.91
CA ALA A 591 -27.97 -26.87 -28.00
C ALA A 591 -26.44 -26.87 -27.77
N CYS A 592 -25.98 -26.55 -26.55
CA CYS A 592 -24.55 -26.56 -26.22
C CYS A 592 -23.96 -27.97 -26.21
N LYS A 593 -24.74 -28.99 -25.86
CA LYS A 593 -24.34 -30.40 -25.90
C LYS A 593 -23.99 -30.85 -27.31
N ILE A 594 -24.72 -30.39 -28.33
CA ILE A 594 -24.41 -30.65 -29.74
C ILE A 594 -23.07 -30.01 -30.09
N ILE A 595 -22.86 -28.73 -29.74
CA ILE A 595 -21.61 -27.99 -30.00
C ILE A 595 -20.41 -28.69 -29.34
N LEU A 596 -20.55 -29.11 -28.08
CA LEU A 596 -19.50 -29.82 -27.35
C LEU A 596 -19.19 -31.17 -27.97
N LYS A 597 -20.21 -31.94 -28.38
CA LYS A 597 -20.02 -33.23 -29.05
C LYS A 597 -19.29 -33.09 -30.38
N GLU A 598 -19.49 -31.99 -31.10
CA GLU A 598 -18.83 -31.73 -32.38
C GLU A 598 -17.38 -31.27 -32.23
N GLN A 599 -17.09 -30.38 -31.27
CA GLN A 599 -15.79 -29.71 -31.17
C GLN A 599 -14.86 -30.27 -30.09
N ALA A 600 -15.43 -30.92 -29.07
CA ALA A 600 -14.73 -31.36 -27.87
C ALA A 600 -15.44 -32.53 -27.17
N PRO A 601 -15.65 -33.68 -27.87
CA PRO A 601 -16.35 -34.82 -27.30
C PRO A 601 -15.68 -35.41 -26.05
N GLU A 602 -14.41 -35.07 -25.80
CA GLU A 602 -13.65 -35.43 -24.61
C GLU A 602 -14.05 -34.69 -23.34
N ILE A 603 -14.83 -33.59 -23.43
CA ILE A 603 -15.28 -32.83 -22.28
C ILE A 603 -16.57 -33.47 -21.75
N GLU A 604 -16.55 -33.92 -20.49
CA GLU A 604 -17.73 -34.41 -19.81
C GLU A 604 -18.75 -33.27 -19.63
N PHE A 605 -19.97 -33.44 -20.16
CA PHE A 605 -21.00 -32.41 -20.11
C PHE A 605 -22.29 -32.91 -19.46
N SER A 606 -22.82 -32.11 -18.53
CA SER A 606 -24.15 -32.31 -17.94
C SER A 606 -24.80 -30.99 -17.56
N TYR A 607 -26.11 -30.99 -17.37
CA TYR A 607 -26.85 -29.85 -16.82
C TYR A 607 -27.86 -30.35 -15.79
N THR A 608 -28.14 -29.54 -14.77
CA THR A 608 -28.99 -29.94 -13.66
C THR A 608 -29.61 -28.74 -12.95
N THR A 609 -30.66 -28.97 -12.16
CA THR A 609 -31.20 -28.04 -11.17
C THR A 609 -30.83 -28.44 -9.74
N ASP A 610 -30.18 -29.59 -9.54
CA ASP A 610 -29.70 -30.06 -8.24
C ASP A 610 -28.34 -29.41 -7.90
N PRO A 611 -28.25 -28.63 -6.80
CA PRO A 611 -26.99 -28.03 -6.37
C PRO A 611 -25.89 -29.05 -6.10
N LYS A 612 -26.20 -30.22 -5.53
CA LYS A 612 -25.16 -31.19 -5.21
C LYS A 612 -24.47 -31.71 -6.47
N ALA A 613 -25.23 -32.14 -7.47
CA ALA A 613 -24.69 -32.57 -8.76
C ALA A 613 -23.93 -31.44 -9.49
N ALA A 614 -24.45 -30.21 -9.45
CA ALA A 614 -23.83 -29.06 -10.09
C ALA A 614 -22.47 -28.67 -9.49
N PHE A 615 -22.39 -28.55 -8.17
CA PHE A 615 -21.25 -27.95 -7.47
C PHE A 615 -20.25 -28.97 -6.92
N THR A 616 -20.49 -30.27 -7.03
CA THR A 616 -19.49 -31.31 -6.69
C THR A 616 -18.37 -31.36 -7.73
N ASP A 617 -17.12 -31.49 -7.32
CA ASP A 617 -15.98 -31.70 -8.23
C ASP A 617 -15.82 -30.57 -9.29
N VAL A 618 -15.77 -29.31 -8.84
CA VAL A 618 -15.50 -28.16 -9.72
C VAL A 618 -14.29 -27.37 -9.23
N ASP A 619 -13.47 -26.89 -10.18
CA ASP A 619 -12.38 -25.95 -9.90
C ASP A 619 -12.90 -24.51 -9.95
N PHE A 620 -13.87 -24.22 -10.84
CA PHE A 620 -14.41 -22.88 -11.02
C PHE A 620 -15.94 -22.87 -11.17
N VAL A 621 -16.56 -21.88 -10.54
CA VAL A 621 -17.97 -21.50 -10.74
C VAL A 621 -18.01 -20.21 -11.55
N MET A 622 -18.54 -20.26 -12.77
CA MET A 622 -18.76 -19.08 -13.60
C MET A 622 -20.20 -18.59 -13.39
N ALA A 623 -20.39 -17.54 -12.60
CA ALA A 623 -21.72 -17.07 -12.18
C ALA A 623 -22.19 -15.87 -13.02
N HIS A 624 -23.30 -16.05 -13.75
CA HIS A 624 -23.98 -15.02 -14.54
C HIS A 624 -25.51 -15.08 -14.41
N ILE A 625 -25.99 -15.22 -13.18
CA ILE A 625 -27.41 -15.29 -12.87
C ILE A 625 -28.09 -13.92 -13.01
N ARG A 626 -29.39 -13.94 -13.27
CA ARG A 626 -30.28 -12.78 -13.19
C ARG A 626 -31.54 -13.12 -12.42
N VAL A 627 -31.54 -12.85 -11.12
CA VAL A 627 -32.70 -13.13 -10.27
C VAL A 627 -33.89 -12.26 -10.70
N GLY A 628 -34.98 -12.94 -11.08
CA GLY A 628 -36.19 -12.32 -11.64
C GLY A 628 -36.22 -12.18 -13.16
N LYS A 629 -35.15 -12.58 -13.87
CA LYS A 629 -35.07 -12.59 -15.34
C LYS A 629 -35.40 -11.22 -15.97
N TYR A 630 -35.75 -11.18 -17.26
CA TYR A 630 -36.15 -9.96 -17.95
C TYR A 630 -37.48 -9.34 -17.49
N PRO A 631 -38.51 -10.11 -17.06
CA PRO A 631 -39.74 -9.53 -16.55
C PRO A 631 -39.55 -8.63 -15.32
N MET A 632 -38.64 -8.99 -14.40
CA MET A 632 -38.32 -8.11 -13.27
C MET A 632 -37.43 -6.94 -13.68
N ARG A 633 -36.51 -7.14 -14.62
CA ARG A 633 -35.72 -6.04 -15.19
C ARG A 633 -36.62 -4.98 -15.86
N GLU A 634 -37.66 -5.39 -16.56
CA GLU A 634 -38.64 -4.46 -17.13
C GLU A 634 -39.30 -3.60 -16.05
N LYS A 635 -39.65 -4.19 -14.89
CA LYS A 635 -40.19 -3.44 -13.77
C LYS A 635 -39.16 -2.48 -13.18
N ASP A 636 -37.91 -2.91 -13.03
CA ASP A 636 -36.81 -2.09 -12.54
C ASP A 636 -36.56 -0.86 -13.44
N GLU A 637 -36.82 -0.99 -14.74
CA GLU A 637 -36.69 0.10 -15.70
C GLU A 637 -37.96 0.97 -15.78
N LYS A 638 -39.16 0.39 -15.78
CA LYS A 638 -40.43 1.14 -15.95
C LYS A 638 -40.93 1.83 -14.68
N ILE A 639 -40.76 1.23 -13.49
CA ILE A 639 -41.27 1.80 -12.25
C ILE A 639 -40.62 3.16 -11.95
N PRO A 640 -39.28 3.32 -11.97
CA PRO A 640 -38.67 4.62 -11.72
C PRO A 640 -39.10 5.68 -12.73
N LEU A 641 -39.22 5.31 -14.01
CA LEU A 641 -39.60 6.23 -15.09
C LEU A 641 -41.00 6.83 -14.89
N ARG A 642 -41.94 6.07 -14.33
CA ARG A 642 -43.28 6.60 -13.96
C ARG A 642 -43.24 7.69 -12.90
N HIS A 643 -42.15 7.76 -12.14
CA HIS A 643 -41.91 8.77 -11.11
C HIS A 643 -40.90 9.84 -11.55
N GLY A 644 -40.59 9.93 -12.86
CA GLY A 644 -39.65 10.91 -13.38
C GLY A 644 -38.18 10.63 -13.00
N VAL A 645 -37.84 9.39 -12.63
CA VAL A 645 -36.48 8.97 -12.28
C VAL A 645 -35.99 7.95 -13.30
N LEU A 646 -34.70 7.95 -13.62
CA LEU A 646 -34.15 6.98 -14.59
C LEU A 646 -34.37 5.54 -14.10
N GLY A 647 -34.79 4.68 -15.02
CA GLY A 647 -34.85 3.24 -14.82
C GLY A 647 -33.75 2.55 -15.61
N GLN A 648 -32.83 1.89 -14.91
CA GLN A 648 -31.66 1.25 -15.51
C GLN A 648 -31.33 -0.03 -14.74
N GLU A 649 -30.73 -1.00 -15.43
CA GLU A 649 -30.44 -2.34 -14.92
C GLU A 649 -29.64 -2.38 -13.61
N THR A 650 -28.66 -1.51 -13.44
CA THR A 650 -27.66 -1.54 -12.36
C THR A 650 -27.45 -0.19 -11.67
N CYS A 651 -28.09 0.86 -12.15
CA CYS A 651 -28.00 2.22 -11.62
C CYS A 651 -29.39 2.76 -11.28
N GLY A 652 -29.43 3.71 -10.33
CA GLY A 652 -30.69 4.25 -9.82
C GLY A 652 -31.54 3.21 -9.07
N PRO A 653 -32.84 3.51 -8.83
CA PRO A 653 -33.72 2.62 -8.07
C PRO A 653 -33.89 1.23 -8.71
N GLY A 654 -33.82 1.15 -10.04
CA GLY A 654 -33.87 -0.13 -10.76
C GLY A 654 -32.71 -1.05 -10.40
N GLY A 655 -31.48 -0.53 -10.42
CA GLY A 655 -30.29 -1.25 -9.98
C GLY A 655 -30.32 -1.67 -8.52
N ILE A 656 -30.86 -0.81 -7.63
CA ILE A 656 -31.04 -1.15 -6.21
C ILE A 656 -32.01 -2.32 -6.05
N SER A 657 -33.18 -2.25 -6.69
CA SER A 657 -34.19 -3.32 -6.70
C SER A 657 -33.62 -4.65 -7.21
N TYR A 658 -32.86 -4.61 -8.32
CA TYR A 658 -32.19 -5.80 -8.83
C TYR A 658 -31.15 -6.35 -7.86
N GLY A 659 -30.34 -5.48 -7.24
CA GLY A 659 -29.38 -5.85 -6.20
C GLY A 659 -30.02 -6.57 -5.02
N MET A 660 -31.15 -6.06 -4.52
CA MET A 660 -31.89 -6.67 -3.41
C MET A 660 -32.35 -8.10 -3.73
N ARG A 661 -32.71 -8.38 -4.98
CA ARG A 661 -33.04 -9.75 -5.41
C ARG A 661 -31.80 -10.62 -5.59
N SER A 662 -30.70 -10.05 -6.10
CA SER A 662 -29.49 -10.79 -6.41
C SER A 662 -28.69 -11.24 -5.18
N ILE A 663 -28.78 -10.54 -4.04
CA ILE A 663 -28.03 -10.88 -2.82
C ILE A 663 -28.31 -12.33 -2.39
N GLY A 664 -29.59 -12.71 -2.23
CA GLY A 664 -29.96 -14.05 -1.79
C GLY A 664 -29.45 -15.13 -2.75
N GLY A 665 -29.71 -14.96 -4.06
CA GLY A 665 -29.28 -15.92 -5.07
C GLY A 665 -27.76 -16.10 -5.11
N VAL A 666 -26.96 -15.03 -4.97
CA VAL A 666 -25.50 -15.17 -4.97
C VAL A 666 -24.99 -15.82 -3.69
N LEU A 667 -25.58 -15.52 -2.52
CA LEU A 667 -25.22 -16.20 -1.27
C LEU A 667 -25.47 -17.71 -1.35
N GLU A 668 -26.59 -18.13 -1.93
CA GLU A 668 -26.88 -19.55 -2.18
C GLU A 668 -25.82 -20.22 -3.05
N LEU A 669 -25.43 -19.60 -4.18
CA LEU A 669 -24.39 -20.15 -5.05
C LEU A 669 -23.04 -20.30 -4.33
N VAL A 670 -22.69 -19.32 -3.48
CA VAL A 670 -21.46 -19.38 -2.69
C VAL A 670 -21.53 -20.52 -1.69
N ASP A 671 -22.64 -20.69 -0.99
CA ASP A 671 -22.83 -21.75 0.00
C ASP A 671 -22.79 -23.13 -0.65
N TYR A 672 -23.43 -23.31 -1.81
CA TYR A 672 -23.33 -24.56 -2.58
C TYR A 672 -21.90 -24.85 -3.04
N MET A 673 -21.19 -23.84 -3.52
CA MET A 673 -19.79 -23.98 -3.91
C MET A 673 -18.92 -24.41 -2.74
N GLU A 674 -19.00 -23.72 -1.60
CA GLU A 674 -18.19 -24.04 -0.42
C GLU A 674 -18.54 -25.42 0.16
N GLN A 675 -19.82 -25.83 0.09
CA GLN A 675 -20.26 -27.13 0.58
C GLN A 675 -19.76 -28.29 -0.29
N TYR A 676 -19.86 -28.18 -1.61
CA TYR A 676 -19.63 -29.30 -2.52
C TYR A 676 -18.26 -29.29 -3.22
N SER A 677 -17.61 -28.11 -3.29
CA SER A 677 -16.23 -27.95 -3.77
C SER A 677 -15.51 -26.82 -3.02
N PRO A 678 -15.07 -27.04 -1.76
CA PRO A 678 -14.48 -26.00 -0.90
C PRO A 678 -13.26 -25.28 -1.49
N ASN A 679 -12.57 -25.93 -2.43
CA ASN A 679 -11.39 -25.40 -3.10
C ASN A 679 -11.70 -24.64 -4.40
N ALA A 680 -12.95 -24.61 -4.85
CA ALA A 680 -13.33 -23.91 -6.06
C ALA A 680 -13.16 -22.39 -5.91
N TRP A 681 -13.05 -21.71 -7.06
CA TRP A 681 -13.15 -20.25 -7.13
C TRP A 681 -14.42 -19.84 -7.87
N MET A 682 -15.16 -18.89 -7.33
CA MET A 682 -16.27 -18.25 -8.04
C MET A 682 -15.76 -17.09 -8.87
N LEU A 683 -15.93 -17.15 -10.18
CA LEU A 683 -15.80 -16.03 -11.10
C LEU A 683 -17.17 -15.36 -11.20
N ASN A 684 -17.40 -14.37 -10.35
CA ASN A 684 -18.67 -13.64 -10.31
C ASN A 684 -18.58 -12.41 -11.22
N TYR A 685 -19.22 -12.53 -12.39
CA TYR A 685 -19.44 -11.43 -13.33
C TYR A 685 -20.94 -11.15 -13.50
N SER A 686 -21.74 -11.51 -12.50
CA SER A 686 -23.14 -11.11 -12.36
C SER A 686 -23.26 -9.67 -11.88
N ASN A 687 -24.40 -9.05 -12.17
CA ASN A 687 -24.72 -7.69 -11.75
C ASN A 687 -25.92 -7.66 -10.78
N PRO A 688 -26.11 -6.56 -10.01
CA PRO A 688 -25.27 -5.36 -9.90
C PRO A 688 -24.10 -5.61 -8.93
N ALA A 689 -22.88 -5.66 -9.46
CA ALA A 689 -21.74 -6.17 -8.72
C ALA A 689 -21.36 -5.30 -7.51
N ALA A 690 -21.57 -3.98 -7.54
CA ALA A 690 -21.29 -3.12 -6.38
C ALA A 690 -22.07 -3.55 -5.12
N ILE A 691 -23.38 -3.80 -5.25
CA ILE A 691 -24.25 -4.19 -4.12
C ILE A 691 -23.92 -5.62 -3.67
N VAL A 692 -23.79 -6.54 -4.63
CA VAL A 692 -23.54 -7.96 -4.34
C VAL A 692 -22.13 -8.19 -3.78
N ALA A 693 -21.12 -7.48 -4.28
CA ALA A 693 -19.77 -7.54 -3.74
C ALA A 693 -19.72 -7.00 -2.30
N GLU A 694 -20.49 -5.95 -1.98
CA GLU A 694 -20.59 -5.48 -0.60
C GLU A 694 -21.28 -6.49 0.32
N ALA A 695 -22.37 -7.12 -0.16
CA ALA A 695 -23.05 -8.17 0.60
C ALA A 695 -22.14 -9.37 0.88
N THR A 696 -21.43 -9.87 -0.15
CA THR A 696 -20.47 -10.97 0.00
C THR A 696 -19.26 -10.58 0.83
N ARG A 697 -18.74 -9.35 0.73
CA ARG A 697 -17.68 -8.85 1.62
C ARG A 697 -18.10 -8.89 3.08
N ARG A 698 -19.36 -8.58 3.39
CA ARG A 698 -19.88 -8.61 4.77
C ARG A 698 -20.21 -10.02 5.27
N LEU A 699 -20.88 -10.80 4.43
CA LEU A 699 -21.53 -12.05 4.84
C LEU A 699 -20.69 -13.29 4.51
N ARG A 700 -19.76 -13.20 3.56
CA ARG A 700 -18.85 -14.26 3.10
C ARG A 700 -17.42 -13.71 2.87
N PRO A 701 -16.79 -13.04 3.87
CA PRO A 701 -15.52 -12.34 3.71
C PRO A 701 -14.33 -13.23 3.34
N HIS A 702 -14.45 -14.54 3.57
CA HIS A 702 -13.39 -15.52 3.33
C HIS A 702 -13.67 -16.45 2.15
N ALA A 703 -14.86 -16.33 1.53
CA ALA A 703 -15.20 -17.12 0.38
C ALA A 703 -14.33 -16.75 -0.82
N LYS A 704 -13.97 -17.75 -1.61
CA LYS A 704 -13.08 -17.62 -2.77
C LYS A 704 -13.82 -17.04 -3.97
N ILE A 705 -14.17 -15.76 -3.88
CA ILE A 705 -14.97 -15.04 -4.88
C ILE A 705 -14.12 -13.96 -5.56
N LEU A 706 -14.10 -13.99 -6.89
CA LEU A 706 -13.53 -12.95 -7.74
C LEU A 706 -14.66 -12.19 -8.41
N ASN A 707 -14.93 -10.97 -7.93
CA ASN A 707 -15.91 -10.07 -8.51
C ASN A 707 -15.26 -9.27 -9.64
N ILE A 708 -15.78 -9.40 -10.87
CA ILE A 708 -15.21 -8.74 -12.06
C ILE A 708 -16.32 -8.15 -12.94
N CYS A 709 -15.98 -7.11 -13.70
CA CYS A 709 -16.91 -6.40 -14.58
C CYS A 709 -16.31 -6.28 -15.99
N ASP A 710 -17.15 -6.43 -17.00
CA ASP A 710 -16.82 -6.37 -18.42
C ASP A 710 -16.88 -4.94 -19.00
N MET A 711 -17.61 -4.00 -18.36
CA MET A 711 -17.71 -2.62 -18.86
C MET A 711 -16.33 -1.94 -19.06
N PRO A 712 -15.38 -2.01 -18.10
CA PRO A 712 -14.03 -1.49 -18.33
C PRO A 712 -13.33 -2.16 -19.52
N ILE A 713 -13.53 -3.47 -19.73
CA ILE A 713 -12.92 -4.23 -20.82
C ILE A 713 -13.42 -3.73 -22.18
N GLY A 714 -14.74 -3.50 -22.30
CA GLY A 714 -15.34 -2.96 -23.52
C GLY A 714 -14.87 -1.54 -23.84
N ILE A 715 -14.78 -0.68 -22.82
CA ILE A 715 -14.29 0.70 -22.97
C ILE A 715 -12.81 0.70 -23.36
N GLU A 716 -11.96 -0.08 -22.70
CA GLU A 716 -10.54 -0.20 -23.05
C GLU A 716 -10.34 -0.74 -24.48
N GLY A 717 -11.20 -1.67 -24.93
CA GLY A 717 -11.20 -2.13 -26.31
C GLY A 717 -11.45 -1.02 -27.32
N ARG A 718 -12.38 -0.10 -27.02
CA ARG A 718 -12.67 1.08 -27.85
C ARG A 718 -11.54 2.11 -27.77
N MET A 719 -11.00 2.36 -26.59
CA MET A 719 -9.81 3.22 -26.41
C MET A 719 -8.64 2.73 -27.25
N ALA A 720 -8.36 1.41 -27.25
CA ALA A 720 -7.30 0.84 -28.08
C ALA A 720 -7.52 1.12 -29.58
N GLN A 721 -8.76 0.99 -30.08
CA GLN A 721 -9.08 1.33 -31.47
C GLN A 721 -8.88 2.82 -31.76
N ILE A 722 -9.31 3.70 -30.85
CA ILE A 722 -9.15 5.16 -30.98
C ILE A 722 -7.67 5.54 -31.10
N VAL A 723 -6.81 4.93 -30.29
CA VAL A 723 -5.36 5.23 -30.34
C VAL A 723 -4.61 4.46 -31.43
N GLY A 724 -5.23 3.48 -32.08
CA GLY A 724 -4.65 2.69 -33.17
C GLY A 724 -3.86 1.46 -32.71
N LEU A 725 -4.14 0.94 -31.52
CA LEU A 725 -3.55 -0.29 -31.01
C LEU A 725 -4.38 -1.52 -31.41
N LYS A 726 -3.72 -2.68 -31.50
CA LYS A 726 -4.34 -3.95 -31.93
C LYS A 726 -5.44 -4.42 -30.98
N ASP A 727 -5.17 -4.34 -29.68
CA ASP A 727 -6.15 -4.60 -28.63
C ASP A 727 -5.73 -3.99 -27.29
N ARG A 728 -6.67 -3.98 -26.34
CA ARG A 728 -6.48 -3.42 -25.01
C ARG A 728 -5.31 -4.01 -24.21
N LYS A 729 -4.83 -5.23 -24.53
CA LYS A 729 -3.68 -5.81 -23.81
C LYS A 729 -2.35 -5.16 -24.19
N GLN A 730 -2.34 -4.31 -25.21
CA GLN A 730 -1.21 -3.43 -25.53
C GLN A 730 -1.20 -2.15 -24.69
N MET A 731 -2.21 -1.95 -23.82
CA MET A 731 -2.27 -0.85 -22.86
C MET A 731 -2.02 -1.35 -21.44
N ARG A 732 -1.39 -0.51 -20.61
CA ARG A 732 -1.26 -0.64 -19.17
C ARG A 732 -1.93 0.57 -18.53
N VAL A 733 -2.87 0.33 -17.63
CA VAL A 733 -3.73 1.38 -17.08
C VAL A 733 -3.68 1.44 -15.55
N ARG A 734 -3.95 2.62 -15.00
CA ARG A 734 -4.33 2.82 -13.59
C ARG A 734 -5.77 3.29 -13.54
N TYR A 735 -6.61 2.60 -12.78
CA TYR A 735 -8.04 2.86 -12.66
C TYR A 735 -8.45 2.79 -11.19
N TYR A 736 -9.38 3.65 -10.77
CA TYR A 736 -10.01 3.56 -9.46
C TYR A 736 -11.51 3.86 -9.54
N GLY A 737 -12.28 3.37 -8.57
CA GLY A 737 -13.70 3.62 -8.44
C GLY A 737 -14.46 2.42 -7.89
N LEU A 738 -15.77 2.58 -7.75
CA LEU A 738 -16.68 1.47 -7.52
C LEU A 738 -16.98 0.75 -8.86
N ASN A 739 -17.54 -0.44 -8.79
CA ASN A 739 -18.12 -1.06 -9.98
C ASN A 739 -19.16 -0.12 -10.61
N HIS A 740 -19.07 0.07 -11.94
CA HIS A 740 -19.90 1.02 -12.71
C HIS A 740 -19.75 2.50 -12.29
N PHE A 741 -18.70 2.87 -11.56
CA PHE A 741 -18.49 4.25 -11.11
C PHE A 741 -17.00 4.52 -10.84
N GLY A 742 -16.24 4.84 -11.89
CA GLY A 742 -14.80 5.05 -11.73
C GLY A 742 -14.14 5.69 -12.92
N TRP A 743 -12.83 5.95 -12.78
CA TRP A 743 -12.02 6.73 -13.70
C TRP A 743 -10.66 6.09 -13.96
N TRP A 744 -10.20 6.12 -15.21
CA TRP A 744 -8.81 5.84 -15.57
C TRP A 744 -7.98 7.11 -15.37
N THR A 745 -6.87 6.98 -14.63
CA THR A 745 -5.95 8.07 -14.28
C THR A 745 -4.65 8.05 -15.08
N SER A 746 -4.29 6.88 -15.60
CA SER A 746 -3.14 6.70 -16.49
C SER A 746 -3.50 5.61 -17.50
N ILE A 747 -3.24 5.89 -18.77
CA ILE A 747 -3.41 4.97 -19.89
C ILE A 747 -2.14 5.07 -20.72
N GLU A 748 -1.28 4.08 -20.59
CA GLU A 748 0.00 3.99 -21.28
C GLU A 748 0.01 2.78 -22.21
N ASP A 749 0.84 2.79 -23.25
CA ASP A 749 1.17 1.55 -23.93
C ASP A 749 2.16 0.69 -23.09
N LEU A 750 2.47 -0.52 -23.54
CA LEU A 750 3.45 -1.39 -22.85
C LEU A 750 4.87 -0.79 -22.82
N ASN A 751 5.14 0.22 -23.66
CA ASN A 751 6.39 0.95 -23.70
C ASN A 751 6.41 2.17 -22.75
N GLY A 752 5.33 2.44 -22.01
CA GLY A 752 5.22 3.59 -21.12
C GLY A 752 5.00 4.91 -21.84
N ASN A 753 4.59 4.89 -23.12
CA ASN A 753 4.17 6.09 -23.83
C ASN A 753 2.75 6.46 -23.35
N ASP A 754 2.55 7.73 -22.98
CA ASP A 754 1.27 8.23 -22.54
C ASP A 754 0.28 8.36 -23.71
N LEU A 755 -0.84 7.65 -23.61
CA LEU A 755 -1.92 7.65 -24.61
C LEU A 755 -3.03 8.64 -24.26
N MET A 756 -2.99 9.22 -23.06
CA MET A 756 -4.03 10.10 -22.55
C MET A 756 -4.25 11.36 -23.41
N PRO A 757 -3.22 12.06 -23.93
CA PRO A 757 -3.43 13.26 -24.75
C PRO A 757 -4.27 12.99 -26.01
N LYS A 758 -3.97 11.89 -26.72
CA LYS A 758 -4.71 11.49 -27.93
C LYS A 758 -6.14 11.06 -27.59
N LEU A 759 -6.32 10.35 -26.47
CA LEU A 759 -7.64 9.96 -25.99
C LEU A 759 -8.48 11.19 -25.61
N ARG A 760 -7.94 12.15 -24.87
CA ARG A 760 -8.63 13.40 -24.49
C ARG A 760 -9.10 14.17 -25.72
N GLU A 761 -8.22 14.37 -26.70
CA GLU A 761 -8.58 15.08 -27.93
C GLU A 761 -9.74 14.40 -28.68
N TYR A 762 -9.71 13.08 -28.78
CA TYR A 762 -10.72 12.32 -29.50
C TYR A 762 -12.04 12.23 -28.72
N VAL A 763 -11.98 11.87 -27.43
CA VAL A 763 -13.14 11.66 -26.56
C VAL A 763 -13.93 12.95 -26.36
N ALA A 764 -13.24 14.10 -26.27
CA ALA A 764 -13.91 15.40 -26.19
C ALA A 764 -14.84 15.69 -27.39
N LYS A 765 -14.56 15.10 -28.56
CA LYS A 765 -15.35 15.29 -29.80
C LYS A 765 -16.38 14.17 -30.01
N HIS A 766 -16.00 12.92 -29.76
CA HIS A 766 -16.75 11.74 -30.21
C HIS A 766 -17.16 10.79 -29.08
N GLY A 767 -16.76 11.06 -27.83
CA GLY A 767 -16.87 10.09 -26.76
C GLY A 767 -16.03 8.83 -27.05
N TYR A 768 -16.50 7.67 -26.62
CA TYR A 768 -15.86 6.38 -26.89
C TYR A 768 -16.37 5.71 -28.18
N VAL A 769 -16.96 6.45 -29.11
CA VAL A 769 -17.35 5.92 -30.42
C VAL A 769 -16.08 5.81 -31.28
N PRO A 770 -15.55 4.61 -31.59
CA PRO A 770 -14.27 4.49 -32.29
C PRO A 770 -14.38 4.91 -33.77
N PRO A 771 -13.25 5.17 -34.45
CA PRO A 771 -13.26 5.56 -35.87
C PRO A 771 -13.78 4.48 -36.83
N SER A 772 -13.70 3.22 -36.43
CA SER A 772 -14.28 2.10 -37.19
C SER A 772 -15.76 1.98 -36.83
N GLU A 773 -16.65 2.03 -37.83
CA GLU A 773 -18.04 1.65 -37.61
C GLU A 773 -18.09 0.17 -37.19
N ASP A 774 -18.57 -0.07 -35.98
CA ASP A 774 -18.94 -1.40 -35.53
C ASP A 774 -20.46 -1.57 -35.74
N ALA A 775 -20.81 -2.21 -36.86
CA ALA A 775 -22.19 -2.49 -37.25
C ALA A 775 -22.98 -3.32 -36.22
N HIS A 776 -22.31 -3.85 -35.19
CA HIS A 776 -22.91 -4.64 -34.12
C HIS A 776 -23.18 -3.85 -32.83
N THR A 777 -22.73 -2.59 -32.73
CA THR A 777 -23.05 -1.76 -31.56
C THR A 777 -24.50 -1.29 -31.63
N GLU A 778 -25.33 -1.75 -30.69
CA GLU A 778 -26.73 -1.36 -30.60
C GLU A 778 -26.89 0.15 -30.32
N ALA A 779 -27.96 0.76 -30.85
CA ALA A 779 -28.19 2.21 -30.74
C ALA A 779 -28.12 2.74 -29.30
N SER A 780 -28.68 2.02 -28.35
CA SER A 780 -28.65 2.37 -26.91
C SER A 780 -27.24 2.40 -26.32
N TRP A 781 -26.36 1.50 -26.77
CA TRP A 781 -24.95 1.50 -26.37
C TRP A 781 -24.15 2.57 -27.10
N ASN A 782 -24.43 2.82 -28.38
CA ASN A 782 -23.76 3.87 -29.14
C ASN A 782 -23.99 5.25 -28.52
N ASP A 783 -25.22 5.56 -28.12
CA ASP A 783 -25.54 6.76 -27.36
C ASP A 783 -24.74 6.84 -26.05
N THR A 784 -24.68 5.73 -25.32
CA THR A 784 -23.93 5.65 -24.05
C THR A 784 -22.44 5.91 -24.23
N PHE A 785 -21.82 5.38 -25.29
CA PHE A 785 -20.42 5.65 -25.60
C PHE A 785 -20.19 7.09 -26.09
N ALA A 786 -21.11 7.65 -26.88
CA ALA A 786 -21.03 9.03 -27.35
C ALA A 786 -21.16 10.04 -26.19
N LYS A 787 -22.08 9.79 -25.25
CA LYS A 787 -22.33 10.65 -24.09
C LYS A 787 -21.15 10.71 -23.12
N ALA A 788 -20.19 9.78 -23.22
CA ALA A 788 -18.95 9.82 -22.45
C ALA A 788 -18.14 11.12 -22.67
N LYS A 789 -18.33 11.81 -23.80
CA LYS A 789 -17.70 13.12 -24.04
C LYS A 789 -18.07 14.16 -22.97
N ASP A 790 -19.36 14.20 -22.60
CA ASP A 790 -19.89 15.20 -21.67
C ASP A 790 -19.51 14.83 -20.22
N VAL A 791 -19.44 13.52 -19.94
CA VAL A 791 -18.96 12.99 -18.66
C VAL A 791 -17.48 13.27 -18.47
N GLN A 792 -16.66 13.08 -19.50
CA GLN A 792 -15.21 13.28 -19.44
C GLN A 792 -14.86 14.76 -19.29
N ALA A 793 -15.67 15.67 -19.82
CA ALA A 793 -15.46 17.11 -19.69
C ALA A 793 -15.48 17.63 -18.24
N LEU A 794 -16.11 16.91 -17.30
CA LEU A 794 -16.13 17.28 -15.89
C LEU A 794 -14.79 17.09 -15.17
N ASP A 795 -13.96 16.17 -15.67
CA ASP A 795 -12.60 15.96 -15.21
C ASP A 795 -11.69 15.67 -16.41
N PRO A 796 -11.14 16.73 -17.04
CA PRO A 796 -10.32 16.60 -18.23
C PRO A 796 -9.07 15.74 -18.03
N ASP A 797 -8.66 15.52 -16.78
CA ASP A 797 -7.44 14.77 -16.49
C ASP A 797 -7.61 13.25 -16.49
N THR A 798 -8.85 12.78 -16.50
CA THR A 798 -9.18 11.36 -16.44
C THR A 798 -10.06 10.92 -17.60
N MET A 799 -10.27 9.61 -17.70
CA MET A 799 -11.26 9.00 -18.59
C MET A 799 -12.35 8.33 -17.73
N PRO A 800 -13.64 8.60 -17.92
CA PRO A 800 -14.69 8.07 -17.07
C PRO A 800 -15.23 6.73 -17.53
N ASN A 801 -15.71 5.90 -16.60
CA ASN A 801 -16.61 4.80 -16.90
C ASN A 801 -17.95 5.35 -17.43
N THR A 802 -18.51 4.73 -18.48
CA THR A 802 -19.73 5.22 -19.16
C THR A 802 -20.96 5.28 -18.26
N TYR A 803 -21.03 4.44 -17.22
CA TYR A 803 -22.15 4.46 -16.27
C TYR A 803 -22.25 5.76 -15.46
N LEU A 804 -21.18 6.57 -15.40
CA LEU A 804 -21.23 7.88 -14.76
C LEU A 804 -22.28 8.82 -15.40
N LYS A 805 -22.69 8.59 -16.66
CA LYS A 805 -23.78 9.38 -17.28
C LYS A 805 -25.09 9.30 -16.51
N TYR A 806 -25.38 8.18 -15.87
CA TYR A 806 -26.61 7.98 -15.10
C TYR A 806 -26.63 8.78 -13.79
N TYR A 807 -25.46 9.19 -13.30
CA TYR A 807 -25.33 9.95 -12.05
C TYR A 807 -25.12 11.44 -12.32
N LEU A 808 -24.37 11.77 -13.37
CA LEU A 808 -24.00 13.15 -13.69
C LEU A 808 -24.98 13.82 -14.67
N PHE A 809 -25.71 13.03 -15.47
CA PHE A 809 -26.74 13.52 -16.40
C PHE A 809 -28.04 12.68 -16.31
N PRO A 810 -28.63 12.51 -15.11
CA PRO A 810 -29.83 11.70 -14.93
C PRO A 810 -31.06 12.29 -15.64
N ASP A 811 -31.14 13.62 -15.71
CA ASP A 811 -32.15 14.40 -16.42
C ASP A 811 -32.15 14.09 -17.93
N TYR A 812 -30.96 14.08 -18.55
CA TYR A 812 -30.78 13.67 -19.94
C TYR A 812 -31.29 12.25 -20.17
N VAL A 813 -30.95 11.32 -19.27
CA VAL A 813 -31.36 9.91 -19.40
C VAL A 813 -32.89 9.78 -19.32
N VAL A 814 -33.54 10.46 -18.38
CA VAL A 814 -35.01 10.45 -18.27
C VAL A 814 -35.65 11.07 -19.51
N ALA A 815 -35.14 12.19 -19.99
CA ALA A 815 -35.67 12.90 -21.16
C ALA A 815 -35.61 12.06 -22.46
N HIS A 816 -34.64 11.15 -22.57
CA HIS A 816 -34.45 10.27 -23.74
C HIS A 816 -34.96 8.84 -23.50
N ALA A 817 -35.58 8.57 -22.35
CA ALA A 817 -36.17 7.28 -22.06
C ALA A 817 -37.62 7.19 -22.55
N ASN A 818 -38.05 5.98 -22.91
CA ASN A 818 -39.44 5.68 -23.21
C ASN A 818 -40.03 4.80 -22.09
N PRO A 819 -40.93 5.32 -21.23
CA PRO A 819 -41.53 4.55 -20.14
C PRO A 819 -42.32 3.31 -20.61
N GLU A 820 -42.82 3.30 -21.84
CA GLU A 820 -43.59 2.19 -22.40
C GLU A 820 -42.71 1.11 -23.03
N ARG A 821 -41.52 1.48 -23.54
CA ARG A 821 -40.58 0.55 -24.17
C ARG A 821 -39.15 0.83 -23.71
N THR A 822 -38.70 0.01 -22.78
CA THR A 822 -37.39 0.11 -22.12
C THR A 822 -36.39 -0.90 -22.69
N ARG A 823 -35.15 -0.90 -22.18
CA ARG A 823 -34.09 -1.79 -22.66
C ARG A 823 -34.45 -3.27 -22.45
N ALA A 824 -35.14 -3.61 -21.38
CA ALA A 824 -35.65 -4.94 -21.14
C ALA A 824 -36.57 -5.41 -22.28
N ASN A 825 -37.46 -4.54 -22.77
CA ASN A 825 -38.36 -4.86 -23.89
C ASN A 825 -37.57 -5.12 -25.18
N GLU A 826 -36.57 -4.29 -25.50
CA GLU A 826 -35.69 -4.52 -26.65
C GLU A 826 -34.99 -5.88 -26.58
N VAL A 827 -34.47 -6.23 -25.41
CA VAL A 827 -33.78 -7.51 -25.22
C VAL A 827 -34.74 -8.70 -25.32
N MET A 828 -35.93 -8.60 -24.75
CA MET A 828 -36.97 -9.65 -24.83
C MET A 828 -37.45 -9.85 -26.27
N ASP A 829 -37.62 -8.77 -27.04
CA ASP A 829 -38.10 -8.84 -28.42
C ASP A 829 -37.04 -9.26 -29.45
N HIS A 830 -35.77 -9.01 -29.15
CA HIS A 830 -34.66 -9.36 -30.03
C HIS A 830 -33.84 -10.53 -29.48
N ARG A 831 -32.83 -10.25 -28.64
CA ARG A 831 -31.83 -11.24 -28.22
C ARG A 831 -32.44 -12.50 -27.60
N GLU A 832 -33.44 -12.35 -26.73
CA GLU A 832 -34.06 -13.49 -26.07
C GLU A 832 -34.76 -14.41 -27.08
N LYS A 833 -35.69 -13.87 -27.88
CA LYS A 833 -36.36 -14.63 -28.94
C LYS A 833 -35.36 -15.25 -29.93
N HIS A 834 -34.35 -14.49 -30.36
CA HIS A 834 -33.39 -14.94 -31.36
C HIS A 834 -32.52 -16.10 -30.88
N VAL A 835 -31.97 -16.02 -29.67
CA VAL A 835 -31.13 -17.10 -29.13
C VAL A 835 -31.97 -18.34 -28.86
N PHE A 836 -33.12 -18.20 -28.21
CA PHE A 836 -33.99 -19.34 -27.91
C PHE A 836 -34.64 -19.96 -29.15
N SER A 837 -34.86 -19.21 -30.24
CA SER A 837 -35.32 -19.79 -31.51
C SER A 837 -34.20 -20.47 -32.30
N SER A 838 -32.94 -20.13 -32.04
CA SER A 838 -31.78 -20.72 -32.71
C SER A 838 -31.25 -22.00 -32.04
N CYS A 839 -31.73 -22.33 -30.84
CA CYS A 839 -31.28 -23.48 -30.03
C CYS A 839 -32.01 -24.81 -30.32
N PRO A 840 -33.34 -24.85 -30.55
CA PRO A 840 -34.06 -26.06 -30.98
C PRO A 840 -33.70 -26.39 -32.43
N GLY A 841 -33.11 -27.57 -32.68
CA GLY A 841 -32.30 -27.83 -33.87
C GLY A 841 -33.03 -27.91 -35.22
N ASP A 842 -32.35 -27.42 -36.25
CA ASP A 842 -32.22 -28.07 -37.58
C ASP A 842 -31.01 -27.46 -38.32
N TYR A 843 -30.42 -28.19 -39.26
CA TYR A 843 -29.18 -27.94 -40.02
C TYR A 843 -29.00 -26.50 -40.56
N ARG A 844 -30.09 -25.73 -40.73
CA ARG A 844 -30.09 -24.31 -41.17
C ARG A 844 -29.71 -23.30 -40.08
N SER A 845 -29.87 -23.63 -38.80
CA SER A 845 -29.53 -22.77 -37.65
C SER A 845 -28.01 -22.64 -37.39
N ARG A 846 -27.20 -23.48 -38.06
CA ARG A 846 -25.73 -23.59 -37.94
C ARG A 846 -24.94 -22.33 -38.27
N LYS A 847 -25.48 -21.42 -39.11
CA LYS A 847 -24.82 -20.15 -39.49
C LYS A 847 -25.14 -18.98 -38.54
N ILE A 848 -26.13 -19.14 -37.66
CA ILE A 848 -26.77 -18.02 -36.95
C ILE A 848 -26.15 -17.78 -35.58
N LEU A 849 -25.81 -18.84 -34.82
CA LEU A 849 -25.13 -18.72 -33.53
C LEU A 849 -23.76 -18.03 -33.61
N CYS A 850 -23.06 -18.13 -34.76
CA CYS A 850 -21.81 -17.41 -35.02
C CYS A 850 -21.98 -15.91 -35.29
N ARG A 851 -23.19 -15.43 -35.64
CA ARG A 851 -23.45 -14.02 -36.01
C ARG A 851 -23.89 -13.13 -34.84
N GLY A 852 -24.29 -13.72 -33.70
CA GLY A 852 -24.80 -12.98 -32.53
C GLY A 852 -23.73 -12.53 -31.52
N ALA A 853 -22.47 -12.95 -31.66
CA ALA A 853 -21.37 -12.58 -30.78
C ALA A 853 -20.46 -11.57 -31.52
N GLY A 854 -20.64 -10.27 -31.25
CA GLY A 854 -19.97 -9.16 -31.93
C GLY A 854 -18.46 -9.03 -31.69
N ASP A 855 -17.67 -10.07 -31.92
CA ASP A 855 -16.21 -9.99 -31.97
C ASP A 855 -15.66 -10.72 -33.20
N ARG A 856 -14.94 -10.00 -34.06
CA ARG A 856 -14.45 -10.46 -35.38
C ARG A 856 -13.44 -11.63 -35.32
N ARG A 857 -13.03 -12.11 -34.15
CA ARG A 857 -11.98 -13.15 -34.04
C ARG A 857 -12.50 -14.59 -34.22
N THR A 858 -13.80 -14.84 -34.16
CA THR A 858 -14.36 -16.19 -34.40
C THR A 858 -14.62 -16.52 -35.88
N CYS A 859 -14.40 -15.58 -36.80
CA CYS A 859 -14.76 -15.75 -38.21
C CYS A 859 -13.62 -16.19 -39.15
N LEU A 860 -12.42 -16.49 -38.62
CA LEU A 860 -11.23 -16.85 -39.40
C LEU A 860 -10.87 -18.34 -39.33
N LEU A 861 -11.83 -19.22 -39.60
CA LEU A 861 -11.54 -20.64 -39.87
C LEU A 861 -12.48 -21.14 -40.97
N HIS A 862 -12.33 -20.62 -42.20
CA HIS A 862 -12.66 -21.29 -43.46
C HIS A 862 -12.05 -20.51 -44.64
N ARG A 863 -10.72 -20.56 -44.73
CA ARG A 863 -9.96 -20.33 -45.98
C ARG A 863 -8.78 -21.29 -46.00
N ARG A 864 -9.06 -22.57 -46.29
CA ARG A 864 -8.11 -23.54 -46.85
C ARG A 864 -8.88 -24.74 -47.39
N SER A 865 -9.47 -24.53 -48.56
CA SER A 865 -9.60 -25.54 -49.61
C SER A 865 -9.76 -24.74 -50.89
N GLY A 866 -8.64 -24.56 -51.59
CA GLY A 866 -8.68 -24.11 -52.97
C GLY A 866 -9.21 -25.25 -53.81
N ASP A 867 -10.32 -24.99 -54.48
CA ASP A 867 -10.77 -25.49 -55.78
C ASP A 867 -11.91 -24.51 -56.11
N GLY A 868 -11.81 -23.66 -57.11
CA GLY A 868 -11.88 -24.07 -58.51
C GLY A 868 -13.31 -23.80 -58.99
N ASP A 869 -13.42 -22.86 -59.92
CA ASP A 869 -14.54 -22.59 -60.81
C ASP A 869 -15.63 -21.55 -60.45
N CYS A 870 -15.77 -20.67 -61.45
CA CYS A 870 -16.71 -19.58 -61.67
C CYS A 870 -18.16 -20.05 -61.78
N LEU A 871 -19.10 -19.26 -61.23
CA LEU A 871 -20.19 -18.56 -61.95
C LEU A 871 -20.93 -17.61 -61.01
#